data_AF-A0A942BRI0-F1
#
_entry.id   AF-A0A942BRI0-F1
#
_cell.length_a   1.000
_cell.length_b   1.000
_cell.length_c   1.000
_cell.angle_alpha   90.00
_cell.angle_beta   90.00
_cell.angle_gamma   90.00
#
_symmetry.space_group_name_H-M   'P 1'
#
loop_
_entity.id
_entity.type
_entity.pdbx_description
1 polymer ?
#
loop_
_entity_poly.entity_id
_entity_poly.type
_entity_poly.pdbx_seq_one_letter_code
_entity_poly.pdbx_strand_id
1 'polypeptide(L)'
;MPAKFRGALYSLPLVLLIACGGGSSTSSVNPTANDPKPTSSGTKANFDPSTGNIPLPNILATAATTTTLAPTAHVPFTPPQALVWLNQQEAGNTNAVSGLNAPFYISFSGQVDPATVNASTVKVFQVLPDSPTNPSSTENNPLGFLDVSAQFTYSVLSSGSEIYLMPKVPMLPAARYLYVATTGVHDPSGLPIGSSLVFSIEKYVKGGATSSATDTTNLADLTDPANPAAVLGQSTATLLEQIAGNVTVSSQILLSGYRKTMWDLISASGTTGITSRDQIAVLGRTITNATGYTLPNPASLPTTRLPLETLMWGWANNANLGATDFSNANARQWNNDVSNFAPFASSTPVGTQIPVSAVFGSKPHSHVALVCWGSFESGDLQMDPATVQANLAVATGKEDGNNAYYPGTSTAPGTGTLMAFRSGTGQLFGYYHQTRQVPFILVIPTGAVPPSGWPVVIFEHGIGGSKEQALGMADTAASAGYATIAIDQAVHGFGANGTTDSTGATISDSLTPAGVPGMGNGRPKAEWASNFFMLPSNLTARANIYTSAFHLWRLERILNQPSAGHPASLAGQLSAMTGAAESINTGATTHKFVGQSLGSIVGTIFLAGNSSQTGGSNMPGFLSVPGARLAFILHDSPAFQSAVNSGLASNGVPTGSPAYNQFFVAAQSIADSADPASMLTPLPGQTSSRLAGRVAMQEAVGDLVIPNAEGNYWANSLGGRKPQVGGDVSGGFSQILNDGDTAPALPFMFGGNPGDYTTIKAAVAAAVPPTGTTPVQGVFQFGTAASPAAHGLLLQDTTTPVNVVRAQAQMAFWLATGAIADGHTLSGQLAPSGPLSLPGAELFGPENLRIFFPSAQ
;
A
#
# COMPACT_ATOMS: atom_id res chain seq x y z
N MET A 1 -18.69 -23.71 13.18
CA MET A 1 -17.44 -22.98 12.95
C MET A 1 -17.72 -21.61 12.33
N PRO A 2 -17.62 -20.55 13.15
CA PRO A 2 -17.11 -19.21 12.83
C PRO A 2 -15.64 -19.08 13.29
N ALA A 3 -14.86 -20.16 13.14
CA ALA A 3 -13.58 -20.37 13.83
C ALA A 3 -12.33 -20.03 12.99
N LYS A 4 -12.45 -19.76 11.68
CA LYS A 4 -11.27 -19.63 10.81
C LYS A 4 -10.54 -18.28 10.90
N PHE A 5 -11.19 -17.22 11.37
CA PHE A 5 -10.51 -15.99 11.82
C PHE A 5 -10.15 -16.01 13.32
N ARG A 6 -10.84 -16.86 14.09
CA ARG A 6 -10.71 -16.93 15.56
C ARG A 6 -9.69 -17.98 16.06
N GLY A 7 -9.26 -18.90 15.19
CA GLY A 7 -8.57 -20.13 15.58
C GLY A 7 -7.06 -20.16 15.42
N ALA A 8 -6.42 -19.12 14.88
CA ALA A 8 -4.98 -19.15 14.59
C ALA A 8 -4.08 -18.48 15.65
N LEU A 9 -4.65 -17.83 16.67
CA LEU A 9 -3.84 -17.06 17.63
C LEU A 9 -3.58 -17.74 18.97
N TYR A 10 -4.34 -18.76 19.38
CA TYR A 10 -4.10 -19.47 20.64
C TYR A 10 -4.63 -20.91 20.59
N SER A 11 -3.85 -21.86 20.10
CA SER A 11 -4.11 -23.28 20.34
C SER A 11 -2.97 -23.92 21.14
N LEU A 12 -3.22 -24.11 22.42
CA LEU A 12 -2.56 -25.14 23.23
C LEU A 12 -3.65 -25.85 24.06
N PRO A 13 -3.72 -27.20 24.05
CA PRO A 13 -4.76 -27.93 24.76
C PRO A 13 -4.47 -28.07 26.27
N LEU A 14 -5.58 -28.17 27.00
CA LEU A 14 -5.81 -28.32 28.45
C LEU A 14 -5.13 -29.55 29.10
N VAL A 15 -4.77 -29.48 30.41
CA VAL A 15 -5.12 -30.48 31.48
C VAL A 15 -4.49 -30.16 32.89
N LEU A 16 -5.38 -30.10 33.91
CA LEU A 16 -5.37 -30.34 35.40
C LEU A 16 -4.54 -29.58 36.49
N LEU A 17 -5.31 -28.90 37.39
CA LEU A 17 -5.55 -29.08 38.87
C LEU A 17 -4.52 -28.76 40.02
N ILE A 18 -4.90 -27.77 40.87
CA ILE A 18 -4.77 -27.51 42.36
C ILE A 18 -3.40 -27.59 43.09
N ALA A 19 -3.00 -26.50 43.79
CA ALA A 19 -2.80 -26.39 45.27
C ALA A 19 -1.98 -25.16 45.74
N CYS A 20 -2.44 -24.57 46.85
CA CYS A 20 -1.92 -23.55 47.79
C CYS A 20 -0.44 -23.08 47.82
N GLY A 21 -0.26 -21.77 48.05
CA GLY A 21 0.41 -21.25 49.27
C GLY A 21 1.73 -20.44 49.15
N GLY A 22 1.64 -19.12 49.37
CA GLY A 22 2.52 -18.37 50.28
C GLY A 22 3.73 -17.56 49.74
N GLY A 23 3.79 -16.25 50.11
CA GLY A 23 5.03 -15.47 50.33
C GLY A 23 5.42 -14.42 49.27
N SER A 24 4.92 -13.18 49.35
CA SER A 24 5.58 -11.96 49.88
C SER A 24 6.66 -11.27 49.03
N SER A 25 6.38 -10.09 48.45
CA SER A 25 6.86 -8.75 48.95
C SER A 25 6.69 -7.57 47.95
N THR A 26 5.91 -6.57 48.42
CA THR A 26 5.98 -5.09 48.27
C THR A 26 6.02 -4.35 46.91
N SER A 27 4.97 -3.56 46.60
CA SER A 27 4.94 -2.06 46.63
C SER A 27 3.59 -1.48 46.13
N SER A 28 3.22 -0.24 46.53
CA SER A 28 1.87 0.34 46.73
C SER A 28 1.40 1.47 45.78
N VAL A 29 0.11 1.56 45.35
CA VAL A 29 -0.63 2.86 45.06
C VAL A 29 -2.19 2.81 45.16
N ASN A 30 -2.76 3.76 45.94
CA ASN A 30 -4.15 3.96 46.42
C ASN A 30 -5.13 4.56 45.36
N PRO A 31 -6.37 4.03 45.13
CA PRO A 31 -7.39 4.65 44.26
C PRO A 31 -8.31 5.63 45.02
N THR A 32 -8.69 6.76 44.39
CA THR A 32 -9.57 7.80 44.94
C THR A 32 -11.07 7.46 44.85
N ALA A 33 -11.87 7.99 45.79
CA ALA A 33 -13.30 7.71 46.04
C ALA A 33 -14.32 8.19 44.98
N ASN A 34 -13.94 8.28 43.70
CA ASN A 34 -14.76 8.85 42.62
C ASN A 34 -15.07 7.86 41.46
N ASP A 35 -14.96 6.54 41.66
CA ASP A 35 -15.34 5.55 40.62
C ASP A 35 -16.81 5.06 40.82
N PRO A 36 -17.80 5.61 40.08
CA PRO A 36 -19.17 5.12 40.05
C PRO A 36 -19.38 3.74 39.37
N LYS A 37 -20.53 3.14 39.70
CA LYS A 37 -21.00 1.80 39.31
C LYS A 37 -21.12 1.60 37.78
N PRO A 38 -20.87 0.37 37.23
CA PRO A 38 -20.99 0.05 35.81
C PRO A 38 -22.36 0.38 35.20
N THR A 39 -22.34 0.81 33.93
CA THR A 39 -23.48 1.32 33.16
C THR A 39 -24.59 0.28 32.90
N SER A 40 -25.83 0.76 32.72
CA SER A 40 -27.05 -0.04 32.56
C SER A 40 -27.41 -0.43 31.12
N SER A 41 -26.62 -0.03 30.10
CA SER A 41 -26.89 -0.44 28.70
C SER A 41 -26.62 -1.93 28.49
N GLY A 42 -27.46 -2.56 27.66
CA GLY A 42 -27.23 -3.91 27.14
C GLY A 42 -26.11 -3.97 26.07
N THR A 43 -25.75 -2.83 25.47
CA THR A 43 -24.67 -2.71 24.48
C THR A 43 -23.33 -2.53 25.19
N LYS A 44 -22.38 -3.43 24.91
CA LYS A 44 -21.03 -3.43 25.48
C LYS A 44 -20.00 -3.44 24.38
N ALA A 45 -18.90 -2.73 24.56
CA ALA A 45 -17.75 -2.85 23.68
C ALA A 45 -17.10 -4.23 23.85
N ASN A 46 -16.90 -4.94 22.74
CA ASN A 46 -16.35 -6.29 22.76
C ASN A 46 -14.84 -6.25 23.02
N PHE A 47 -14.42 -7.02 24.01
CA PHE A 47 -13.02 -7.23 24.35
C PHE A 47 -12.90 -8.55 25.08
N ASP A 48 -12.22 -9.51 24.45
CA ASP A 48 -11.82 -10.79 25.00
C ASP A 48 -10.60 -11.31 24.23
N PRO A 49 -9.38 -11.18 24.80
CA PRO A 49 -8.15 -11.59 24.13
C PRO A 49 -8.03 -13.12 24.00
N SER A 50 -8.72 -13.91 24.82
CA SER A 50 -8.67 -15.38 24.77
C SER A 50 -9.35 -15.95 23.52
N THR A 51 -10.32 -15.22 22.98
CA THR A 51 -11.06 -15.58 21.76
C THR A 51 -10.68 -14.73 20.54
N GLY A 52 -9.72 -13.81 20.71
CA GLY A 52 -9.32 -12.83 19.69
C GLY A 52 -10.39 -11.76 19.41
N ASN A 53 -11.45 -11.67 20.20
CA ASN A 53 -12.49 -10.65 20.08
C ASN A 53 -12.02 -9.34 20.72
N ILE A 54 -11.01 -8.72 20.12
CA ILE A 54 -10.42 -7.45 20.56
C ILE A 54 -10.63 -6.39 19.49
N PRO A 55 -10.59 -5.10 19.84
CA PRO A 55 -10.46 -4.05 18.84
C PRO A 55 -9.19 -4.26 18.01
N LEU A 56 -9.22 -3.90 16.73
CA LEU A 56 -8.09 -4.06 15.81
C LEU A 56 -7.73 -2.73 15.16
N PRO A 57 -6.48 -2.52 14.73
CA PRO A 57 -5.31 -3.32 15.05
C PRO A 57 -4.95 -3.17 16.53
N ASN A 58 -4.39 -4.22 17.12
CA ASN A 58 -4.02 -4.21 18.53
C ASN A 58 -2.82 -5.11 18.76
N ILE A 59 -1.86 -4.65 19.56
CA ILE A 59 -0.64 -5.40 19.90
C ILE A 59 -0.96 -6.82 20.41
N LEU A 60 -2.11 -7.00 21.07
CA LEU A 60 -2.58 -8.29 21.56
C LEU A 60 -2.83 -9.32 20.45
N ALA A 61 -3.02 -8.87 19.20
CA ALA A 61 -3.18 -9.73 18.03
C ALA A 61 -1.87 -10.39 17.58
N THR A 62 -0.70 -9.93 18.04
CA THR A 62 0.60 -10.60 17.75
C THR A 62 1.47 -10.80 19.00
N ALA A 63 1.08 -10.28 20.16
CA ALA A 63 1.88 -10.33 21.40
C ALA A 63 2.12 -11.75 21.93
N ALA A 64 1.35 -12.74 21.47
CA ALA A 64 1.48 -14.13 21.92
C ALA A 64 2.31 -15.05 21.02
N THR A 65 2.71 -14.61 19.83
CA THR A 65 3.51 -15.43 18.91
C THR A 65 5.00 -15.26 19.22
N THR A 66 5.44 -15.84 20.34
CA THR A 66 6.88 -15.99 20.66
C THR A 66 7.52 -17.15 19.88
N THR A 67 6.72 -18.00 19.25
CA THR A 67 7.17 -19.05 18.34
C THR A 67 7.31 -18.51 16.93
N THR A 68 8.45 -18.81 16.30
CA THR A 68 8.66 -18.56 14.87
C THR A 68 7.57 -19.27 14.07
N LEU A 69 6.89 -18.55 13.17
CA LEU A 69 5.98 -19.19 12.22
C LEU A 69 6.74 -20.22 11.38
N ALA A 70 6.23 -21.46 11.33
CA ALA A 70 6.73 -22.49 10.43
C ALA A 70 5.90 -22.46 9.13
N PRO A 71 6.42 -21.89 8.03
CA PRO A 71 5.71 -21.89 6.75
C PRO A 71 5.60 -23.32 6.19
N THR A 72 4.46 -23.61 5.57
CA THR A 72 4.25 -24.84 4.80
C THR A 72 4.38 -24.50 3.32
N ALA A 73 5.19 -25.26 2.59
CA ALA A 73 5.38 -25.04 1.15
C ALA A 73 4.04 -25.03 0.43
N HIS A 74 3.85 -24.02 -0.42
CA HIS A 74 2.66 -23.88 -1.27
C HIS A 74 1.35 -23.63 -0.52
N VAL A 75 1.40 -23.35 0.80
CA VAL A 75 0.24 -22.90 1.58
C VAL A 75 0.34 -21.39 1.89
N PRO A 76 -0.64 -20.57 1.48
CA PRO A 76 -0.64 -19.13 1.76
C PRO A 76 -0.80 -18.86 3.25
N PHE A 77 -0.13 -17.80 3.74
CA PHE A 77 -0.41 -17.29 5.08
C PHE A 77 -1.81 -16.66 5.14
N THR A 78 -2.58 -17.04 6.16
CA THR A 78 -3.79 -16.27 6.52
C THR A 78 -3.41 -14.84 6.92
N PRO A 79 -4.32 -13.85 6.84
CA PRO A 79 -3.99 -12.47 7.21
C PRO A 79 -3.39 -12.31 8.62
N PRO A 80 -3.87 -13.02 9.68
CA PRO A 80 -3.20 -12.99 10.98
C PRO A 80 -1.78 -13.55 10.95
N GLN A 81 -1.54 -14.66 10.25
CA GLN A 81 -0.17 -15.21 10.09
C GLN A 81 0.72 -14.25 9.31
N ALA A 82 0.19 -13.57 8.30
CA ALA A 82 0.94 -12.58 7.53
C ALA A 82 1.35 -11.36 8.40
N LEU A 83 0.49 -10.88 9.29
CA LEU A 83 0.85 -9.82 10.25
C LEU A 83 1.95 -10.27 11.21
N VAL A 84 1.89 -11.52 11.69
CA VAL A 84 2.93 -12.10 12.53
C VAL A 84 4.25 -12.24 11.75
N TRP A 85 4.19 -12.71 10.50
CA TRP A 85 5.35 -12.78 9.61
C TRP A 85 6.01 -11.42 9.42
N LEU A 86 5.24 -10.38 9.11
CA LEU A 86 5.73 -9.01 9.00
C LEU A 86 6.40 -8.54 10.30
N ASN A 87 5.76 -8.78 11.45
CA ASN A 87 6.33 -8.40 12.74
C ASN A 87 7.67 -9.11 13.02
N GLN A 88 7.73 -10.42 12.77
CA GLN A 88 8.90 -11.25 13.08
C GLN A 88 10.06 -11.04 12.07
N GLN A 89 9.76 -11.05 10.78
CA GLN A 89 10.76 -11.11 9.71
C GLN A 89 11.17 -9.73 9.18
N GLU A 90 10.28 -8.74 9.24
CA GLU A 90 10.52 -7.41 8.66
C GLU A 90 10.64 -6.31 9.71
N ALA A 91 9.85 -6.37 10.78
CA ALA A 91 9.81 -5.33 11.82
C ALA A 91 10.63 -5.67 13.09
N GLY A 92 11.37 -6.78 13.11
CA GLY A 92 12.28 -7.13 14.19
C GLY A 92 11.61 -7.35 15.55
N ASN A 93 10.41 -7.94 15.58
CA ASN A 93 9.62 -8.20 16.79
C ASN A 93 9.23 -6.95 17.59
N THR A 94 8.98 -5.84 16.91
CA THR A 94 8.61 -4.57 17.55
C THR A 94 7.13 -4.45 17.92
N ASN A 95 6.33 -5.51 17.73
CA ASN A 95 4.87 -5.52 17.87
C ASN A 95 4.18 -4.54 16.90
N ALA A 96 4.76 -4.40 15.72
CA ALA A 96 4.26 -3.63 14.59
C ALA A 96 3.08 -4.36 13.93
N VAL A 97 1.86 -3.97 14.29
CA VAL A 97 0.63 -4.70 13.91
C VAL A 97 -0.43 -3.84 13.22
N SER A 98 -0.26 -2.52 13.24
CA SER A 98 -1.14 -1.59 12.50
C SER A 98 -0.55 -1.26 11.16
N GLY A 99 -1.40 -1.17 10.15
CA GLY A 99 -1.13 -0.38 8.97
C GLY A 99 -0.94 1.12 9.25
N LEU A 100 -0.42 1.87 8.27
CA LEU A 100 -0.43 3.33 8.23
C LEU A 100 -1.76 3.88 7.70
N ASN A 101 -2.44 3.14 6.81
CA ASN A 101 -3.69 3.53 6.16
C ASN A 101 -4.87 2.66 6.58
N ALA A 102 -4.61 1.52 7.24
CA ALA A 102 -5.65 0.64 7.76
C ALA A 102 -6.54 1.35 8.81
N PRO A 103 -7.87 1.09 8.80
CA PRO A 103 -8.75 1.63 9.83
C PRO A 103 -8.52 0.98 11.19
N PHE A 104 -8.94 1.68 12.25
CA PHE A 104 -9.22 1.03 13.52
C PHE A 104 -10.65 0.51 13.52
N TYR A 105 -10.84 -0.69 14.05
CA TYR A 105 -12.07 -1.44 14.09
C TYR A 105 -12.45 -1.74 15.54
N ILE A 106 -13.66 -1.36 15.93
CA ILE A 106 -14.24 -1.68 17.23
C ILE A 106 -15.59 -2.33 17.01
N SER A 107 -15.90 -3.39 17.76
CA SER A 107 -17.20 -4.05 17.72
C SER A 107 -17.88 -3.99 19.07
N PHE A 108 -19.21 -4.06 19.04
CA PHE A 108 -20.09 -3.98 20.19
C PHE A 108 -21.04 -5.19 20.22
N SER A 109 -21.59 -5.51 21.39
CA SER A 109 -22.56 -6.60 21.56
C SER A 109 -23.95 -6.26 21.04
N GLY A 110 -24.19 -4.99 20.70
CA GLY A 110 -25.45 -4.45 20.21
C GLY A 110 -25.20 -3.21 19.35
N GLN A 111 -26.28 -2.61 18.84
CA GLN A 111 -26.18 -1.42 18.01
C GLN A 111 -25.71 -0.20 18.81
N VAL A 112 -25.03 0.71 18.12
CA VAL A 112 -24.65 2.03 18.62
C VAL A 112 -25.35 3.12 17.81
N ASP A 113 -25.62 4.26 18.44
CA ASP A 113 -26.15 5.46 17.78
C ASP A 113 -25.03 6.15 16.97
N PRO A 114 -25.13 6.19 15.63
CA PRO A 114 -24.13 6.84 14.78
C PRO A 114 -23.87 8.30 15.11
N ALA A 115 -24.85 9.05 15.61
CA ALA A 115 -24.68 10.46 15.97
C ALA A 115 -23.67 10.64 17.13
N THR A 116 -23.52 9.61 17.96
CA THR A 116 -22.63 9.61 19.12
C THR A 116 -21.25 9.05 18.82
N VAL A 117 -20.97 8.56 17.61
CA VAL A 117 -19.66 8.02 17.21
C VAL A 117 -18.87 9.10 16.48
N ASN A 118 -18.02 9.84 17.20
CA ASN A 118 -17.25 10.95 16.66
C ASN A 118 -15.96 11.20 17.48
N ALA A 119 -15.16 12.19 17.08
CA ALA A 119 -13.86 12.50 17.70
C ALA A 119 -13.92 12.87 19.20
N SER A 120 -15.08 13.25 19.74
CA SER A 120 -15.22 13.57 21.17
C SER A 120 -15.46 12.33 22.04
N THR A 121 -16.09 11.30 21.48
CA THR A 121 -16.53 10.09 22.18
C THR A 121 -15.71 8.86 21.85
N VAL A 122 -15.07 8.84 20.68
CA VAL A 122 -14.10 7.83 20.26
C VAL A 122 -12.79 8.55 19.91
N LYS A 123 -11.83 8.47 20.83
CA LYS A 123 -10.60 9.26 20.79
C LYS A 123 -9.44 8.44 20.24
N VAL A 124 -8.54 9.10 19.53
CA VAL A 124 -7.28 8.54 19.04
C VAL A 124 -6.11 9.41 19.48
N PHE A 125 -5.12 8.79 20.08
CA PHE A 125 -3.91 9.45 20.56
C PHE A 125 -2.67 8.82 19.92
N GLN A 126 -1.75 9.67 19.46
CA GLN A 126 -0.36 9.25 19.32
C GLN A 126 0.25 9.21 20.74
N VAL A 127 0.87 8.08 21.07
CA VAL A 127 1.54 7.86 22.36
C VAL A 127 3.00 8.27 22.22
N LEU A 128 3.45 9.17 23.08
CA LEU A 128 4.81 9.70 23.11
C LEU A 128 5.61 8.98 24.22
N PRO A 129 6.59 8.12 23.86
CA PRO A 129 7.44 7.44 24.84
C PRO A 129 8.51 8.39 25.42
N ASP A 130 9.36 7.89 26.32
CA ASP A 130 10.38 8.69 27.04
C ASP A 130 11.24 9.56 26.10
N SER A 131 11.55 9.08 24.90
CA SER A 131 12.15 9.79 23.79
C SER A 131 11.20 9.76 22.58
N PRO A 132 10.40 10.81 22.36
CA PRO A 132 9.34 10.83 21.34
C PRO A 132 9.82 10.64 19.90
N THR A 133 11.10 10.94 19.62
CA THR A 133 11.72 10.76 18.30
C THR A 133 12.22 9.32 18.07
N ASN A 134 12.18 8.45 19.09
CA ASN A 134 12.66 7.08 19.02
C ASN A 134 11.51 6.09 19.29
N PRO A 135 11.01 5.36 18.28
CA PRO A 135 9.90 4.41 18.45
C PRO A 135 10.28 3.15 19.25
N SER A 136 11.58 2.89 19.45
CA SER A 136 12.09 1.86 20.36
C SER A 136 12.37 2.40 21.77
N SER A 137 12.00 3.65 22.04
CA SER A 137 12.15 4.26 23.35
C SER A 137 11.37 3.49 24.43
N THR A 138 11.88 3.55 25.64
CA THR A 138 11.22 3.04 26.83
C THR A 138 9.99 3.86 27.20
N GLU A 139 9.19 3.31 28.12
CA GLU A 139 8.01 3.92 28.72
C GLU A 139 8.10 3.87 30.25
N ASN A 140 9.29 4.17 30.78
CA ASN A 140 9.52 4.15 32.22
C ASN A 140 8.80 5.30 32.92
N ASN A 141 8.72 6.45 32.24
CA ASN A 141 8.00 7.62 32.76
C ASN A 141 6.51 7.57 32.37
N PRO A 142 5.68 8.47 32.93
CA PRO A 142 4.31 8.65 32.46
C PRO A 142 4.28 8.92 30.96
N LEU A 143 3.37 8.24 30.25
CA LEU A 143 3.22 8.41 28.80
C LEU A 143 2.74 9.82 28.44
N GLY A 144 3.30 10.38 27.36
CA GLY A 144 2.73 11.56 26.71
C GLY A 144 1.65 11.17 25.70
N PHE A 145 0.69 12.06 25.48
CA PHE A 145 -0.40 11.87 24.52
C PHE A 145 -0.56 13.10 23.63
N LEU A 146 -0.65 12.87 22.32
CA LEU A 146 -1.08 13.87 21.34
C LEU A 146 -2.44 13.45 20.78
N ASP A 147 -3.47 14.28 20.96
CA ASP A 147 -4.80 14.01 20.41
C ASP A 147 -4.80 14.20 18.89
N VAL A 148 -5.02 13.10 18.17
CA VAL A 148 -5.09 13.05 16.71
C VAL A 148 -6.47 12.63 16.21
N SER A 149 -7.50 12.67 17.08
CA SER A 149 -8.86 12.23 16.78
C SER A 149 -9.46 12.93 15.55
N ALA A 150 -9.15 14.23 15.36
CA ALA A 150 -9.59 15.00 14.21
C ALA A 150 -9.04 14.50 12.85
N GLN A 151 -7.98 13.68 12.88
CA GLN A 151 -7.36 13.09 11.69
C GLN A 151 -8.06 11.81 11.23
N PHE A 152 -9.15 11.41 11.87
CA PHE A 152 -9.91 10.22 11.50
C PHE A 152 -11.32 10.59 11.03
N THR A 153 -11.85 9.78 10.13
CA THR A 153 -13.27 9.72 9.79
C THR A 153 -13.88 8.55 10.56
N TYR A 154 -15.05 8.79 11.15
CA TYR A 154 -15.73 7.85 12.03
C TYR A 154 -16.98 7.33 11.32
N SER A 155 -17.09 6.01 11.19
CA SER A 155 -18.18 5.36 10.45
C SER A 155 -18.74 4.20 11.26
N VAL A 156 -20.06 4.18 11.44
CA VAL A 156 -20.77 2.97 11.88
C VAL A 156 -21.04 2.08 10.67
N LEU A 157 -20.66 0.81 10.75
CA LEU A 157 -20.82 -0.15 9.66
C LEU A 157 -22.27 -0.63 9.56
N SER A 158 -22.60 -1.32 8.46
CA SER A 158 -23.97 -1.70 8.13
C SER A 158 -24.68 -2.56 9.18
N SER A 159 -23.93 -3.28 10.03
CA SER A 159 -24.49 -4.06 11.16
C SER A 159 -25.05 -3.16 12.27
N GLY A 160 -24.61 -1.90 12.34
CA GLY A 160 -24.90 -0.97 13.44
C GLY A 160 -24.12 -1.26 14.72
N SER A 161 -23.41 -2.39 14.81
CA SER A 161 -22.70 -2.85 16.01
C SER A 161 -21.18 -2.83 15.84
N GLU A 162 -20.67 -2.23 14.77
CA GLU A 162 -19.25 -2.17 14.43
C GLU A 162 -18.93 -0.77 13.92
N ILE A 163 -17.73 -0.29 14.20
CA ILE A 163 -17.27 1.02 13.74
C ILE A 163 -15.87 0.93 13.12
N TYR A 164 -15.65 1.77 12.12
CA TYR A 164 -14.32 2.09 11.60
C TYR A 164 -13.92 3.52 11.97
N LEU A 165 -12.64 3.67 12.31
CA LEU A 165 -11.94 4.95 12.35
C LEU A 165 -10.92 4.93 11.21
N MET A 166 -11.24 5.60 10.12
CA MET A 166 -10.42 5.68 8.92
C MET A 166 -9.45 6.86 9.01
N PRO A 167 -8.12 6.66 8.93
CA PRO A 167 -7.17 7.77 8.94
C PRO A 167 -7.37 8.63 7.68
N LYS A 168 -7.48 9.95 7.80
CA LYS A 168 -7.65 10.89 6.66
C LYS A 168 -6.37 11.11 5.86
N VAL A 169 -5.23 10.85 6.49
CA VAL A 169 -3.89 10.79 5.90
C VAL A 169 -3.10 9.67 6.59
N PRO A 170 -2.04 9.13 5.95
CA PRO A 170 -1.33 7.98 6.50
C PRO A 170 -0.70 8.32 7.85
N MET A 171 -0.88 7.43 8.82
CA MET A 171 -0.30 7.56 10.14
C MET A 171 1.25 7.53 10.07
N LEU A 172 1.90 8.09 11.08
CA LEU A 172 3.38 8.08 11.15
C LEU A 172 3.90 6.64 11.25
N PRO A 173 4.93 6.26 10.46
CA PRO A 173 5.54 4.93 10.52
C PRO A 173 6.23 4.68 11.86
N ALA A 174 6.26 3.43 12.30
CA ALA A 174 6.84 3.00 13.58
C ALA A 174 6.30 3.73 14.84
N ALA A 175 5.25 4.53 14.75
CA ALA A 175 4.69 5.26 15.88
C ALA A 175 3.67 4.44 16.67
N ARG A 176 3.52 4.81 17.95
CA ARG A 176 2.61 4.17 18.91
C ARG A 176 1.29 4.92 18.93
N TYR A 177 0.18 4.19 18.86
CA TYR A 177 -1.16 4.76 18.93
C TYR A 177 -2.03 4.04 19.96
N LEU A 178 -2.94 4.81 20.53
CA LEU A 178 -3.96 4.37 21.48
C LEU A 178 -5.29 4.91 20.98
N TYR A 179 -6.32 4.08 20.96
CA TYR A 179 -7.67 4.51 20.65
C TYR A 179 -8.65 4.01 21.71
N VAL A 180 -9.62 4.86 22.03
CA VAL A 180 -10.51 4.69 23.18
C VAL A 180 -11.93 5.00 22.75
N ALA A 181 -12.83 4.02 22.82
CA ALA A 181 -14.26 4.29 22.80
C ALA A 181 -14.71 4.59 24.23
N THR A 182 -15.39 5.71 24.42
CA THR A 182 -15.85 6.15 25.74
C THR A 182 -17.32 5.81 25.98
N THR A 183 -17.78 5.97 27.22
CA THR A 183 -19.21 5.94 27.57
C THR A 183 -20.01 7.10 26.95
N GLY A 184 -19.36 8.06 26.29
CA GLY A 184 -20.04 9.06 25.46
C GLY A 184 -20.64 8.49 24.18
N VAL A 185 -20.25 7.28 23.77
CA VAL A 185 -20.97 6.52 22.74
C VAL A 185 -22.23 5.94 23.38
N HIS A 186 -23.38 6.08 22.71
CA HIS A 186 -24.65 5.60 23.21
C HIS A 186 -25.21 4.48 22.32
N ASP A 187 -26.10 3.67 22.90
CA ASP A 187 -26.99 2.80 22.13
C ASP A 187 -28.16 3.61 21.51
N PRO A 188 -28.95 3.03 20.59
CA PRO A 188 -30.10 3.72 20.02
C PRO A 188 -31.20 4.11 21.02
N SER A 189 -31.14 3.63 22.27
CA SER A 189 -32.04 4.05 23.36
C SER A 189 -31.49 5.24 24.16
N GLY A 190 -30.35 5.80 23.74
CA GLY A 190 -29.71 6.92 24.40
C GLY A 190 -28.98 6.55 25.69
N LEU A 191 -28.68 5.27 25.93
CA LEU A 191 -27.91 4.84 27.10
C LEU A 191 -26.41 4.71 26.77
N PRO A 192 -25.50 5.14 27.66
CA PRO A 192 -24.06 4.95 27.50
C PRO A 192 -23.69 3.47 27.32
N ILE A 193 -22.86 3.17 26.32
CA ILE A 193 -22.32 1.82 26.15
C ILE A 193 -21.51 1.39 27.38
N GLY A 194 -21.46 0.08 27.64
CA GLY A 194 -20.65 -0.50 28.71
C GLY A 194 -19.34 -1.15 28.22
N SER A 195 -18.53 -1.57 29.18
CA SER A 195 -17.42 -2.48 28.95
C SER A 195 -17.89 -3.94 28.95
N SER A 196 -17.20 -4.80 28.19
CA SER A 196 -17.32 -6.26 28.38
C SER A 196 -16.93 -6.65 29.81
N LEU A 197 -17.40 -7.80 30.29
CA LEU A 197 -17.01 -8.32 31.60
C LEU A 197 -15.48 -8.46 31.72
N VAL A 198 -14.86 -9.02 30.68
CA VAL A 198 -13.41 -9.24 30.61
C VAL A 198 -12.63 -7.93 30.70
N PHE A 199 -13.07 -6.88 29.99
CA PHE A 199 -12.41 -5.58 30.05
C PHE A 199 -12.68 -4.83 31.36
N SER A 200 -13.87 -4.97 31.95
CA SER A 200 -14.13 -4.44 33.29
C SER A 200 -13.18 -5.06 34.33
N ILE A 201 -12.92 -6.36 34.24
CA ILE A 201 -11.92 -7.03 35.08
C ILE A 201 -10.52 -6.44 34.79
N GLU A 202 -10.13 -6.26 33.53
CA GLU A 202 -8.85 -5.62 33.18
C GLU A 202 -8.69 -4.20 33.76
N LYS A 203 -9.74 -3.38 33.72
CA LYS A 203 -9.76 -2.03 34.29
C LYS A 203 -9.60 -1.98 35.81
N TYR A 204 -10.33 -2.85 36.53
CA TYR A 204 -10.55 -2.71 37.97
C TYR A 204 -9.88 -3.80 38.80
N VAL A 205 -9.26 -4.82 38.20
CA VAL A 205 -8.45 -5.76 38.97
C VAL A 205 -7.32 -4.99 39.61
N LYS A 206 -7.43 -4.96 40.94
CA LYS A 206 -6.62 -4.19 41.85
C LYS A 206 -5.23 -4.80 41.91
N GLY A 207 -4.36 -4.36 41.00
CA GLY A 207 -2.92 -4.43 41.20
C GLY A 207 -2.48 -3.46 42.31
N GLY A 208 -2.79 -3.79 43.58
CA GLY A 208 -2.09 -3.32 44.77
C GLY A 208 -2.21 -1.83 45.19
N ALA A 209 -3.26 -1.48 45.95
CA ALA A 209 -3.09 -0.81 47.24
C ALA A 209 -4.27 -0.95 48.18
N THR A 210 -3.95 -1.09 49.46
CA THR A 210 -4.77 -0.87 50.66
C THR A 210 -6.15 -0.25 50.42
N SER A 211 -7.22 -1.03 50.56
CA SER A 211 -8.49 -0.50 51.06
C SER A 211 -8.54 -0.79 52.55
N SER A 212 -8.69 0.27 53.33
CA SER A 212 -9.17 0.24 54.72
C SER A 212 -10.44 -0.62 54.80
N ALA A 213 -10.55 -1.42 55.87
CA ALA A 213 -11.54 -2.45 56.11
C ALA A 213 -12.96 -1.93 56.45
N THR A 214 -13.42 -0.83 55.83
CA THR A 214 -14.70 -0.19 56.21
C THR A 214 -15.64 0.20 55.07
N ASP A 215 -15.33 -0.10 53.81
CA ASP A 215 -16.22 0.28 52.70
C ASP A 215 -17.06 -0.92 52.20
N THR A 216 -18.35 -0.93 52.56
CA THR A 216 -19.27 -2.08 52.47
C THR A 216 -20.42 -1.88 51.47
N THR A 217 -20.32 -0.98 50.50
CA THR A 217 -21.40 -0.76 49.53
C THR A 217 -21.01 -1.03 48.07
N ASN A 218 -21.30 -2.28 47.64
CA ASN A 218 -21.44 -2.74 46.25
C ASN A 218 -20.18 -3.05 45.42
N LEU A 219 -19.44 -4.10 45.83
CA LEU A 219 -18.59 -4.91 44.95
C LEU A 219 -18.33 -6.33 45.53
N ALA A 220 -19.28 -6.88 46.31
CA ALA A 220 -19.08 -8.10 47.10
C ALA A 220 -19.05 -9.43 46.30
N ASP A 221 -18.79 -9.39 44.99
CA ASP A 221 -18.57 -10.60 44.18
C ASP A 221 -17.38 -10.46 43.18
N LEU A 222 -16.56 -9.41 43.34
CA LEU A 222 -15.34 -9.17 42.54
C LEU A 222 -14.12 -8.84 43.44
N THR A 223 -14.26 -9.02 44.76
CA THR A 223 -13.27 -8.59 45.78
C THR A 223 -12.30 -9.68 46.22
N ASP A 224 -12.20 -10.82 45.55
CA ASP A 224 -11.06 -11.73 45.70
C ASP A 224 -10.14 -11.67 44.47
N PRO A 225 -9.01 -10.94 44.53
CA PRO A 225 -7.96 -10.99 43.52
C PRO A 225 -7.39 -12.39 43.28
N ALA A 226 -7.66 -13.36 44.16
CA ALA A 226 -7.33 -14.77 43.96
C ALA A 226 -8.35 -15.52 43.07
N ASN A 227 -9.40 -14.88 42.55
CA ASN A 227 -10.43 -15.59 41.77
C ASN A 227 -10.99 -14.98 40.47
N PRO A 228 -10.27 -14.12 39.69
CA PRO A 228 -10.61 -13.92 38.28
C PRO A 228 -10.69 -15.26 37.52
N ALA A 229 -9.92 -16.25 37.98
CA ALA A 229 -9.92 -17.62 37.50
C ALA A 229 -11.24 -18.38 37.68
N ALA A 230 -12.03 -18.14 38.74
CA ALA A 230 -13.35 -18.78 38.88
C ALA A 230 -14.41 -18.18 37.95
N VAL A 231 -14.31 -16.89 37.64
CA VAL A 231 -15.29 -16.20 36.79
C VAL A 231 -14.99 -16.39 35.31
N LEU A 232 -13.71 -16.33 34.92
CA LEU A 232 -13.26 -16.33 33.53
C LEU A 232 -12.53 -17.61 33.09
N GLY A 233 -12.19 -18.48 34.04
CA GLY A 233 -11.20 -19.55 33.85
C GLY A 233 -9.77 -19.07 34.11
N GLN A 234 -8.92 -19.95 34.66
CA GLN A 234 -7.52 -19.66 35.01
C GLN A 234 -6.69 -19.15 33.83
N SER A 235 -6.93 -19.68 32.62
CA SER A 235 -6.22 -19.29 31.40
C SER A 235 -6.47 -17.83 31.05
N THR A 236 -7.74 -17.41 31.02
CA THR A 236 -8.15 -16.04 30.72
C THR A 236 -7.64 -15.07 31.77
N ALA A 237 -7.74 -15.44 33.06
CA ALA A 237 -7.19 -14.64 34.16
C ALA A 237 -5.68 -14.42 34.03
N THR A 238 -4.94 -15.47 33.68
CA THR A 238 -3.48 -15.40 33.49
C THR A 238 -3.12 -14.49 32.30
N LEU A 239 -3.87 -14.60 31.20
CA LEU A 239 -3.68 -13.75 30.03
C LEU A 239 -3.96 -12.27 30.36
N LEU A 240 -5.00 -11.98 31.14
CA LEU A 240 -5.30 -10.61 31.59
C LEU A 240 -4.16 -10.02 32.42
N GLU A 241 -3.59 -10.77 33.36
CA GLU A 241 -2.43 -10.27 34.13
C GLU A 241 -1.20 -10.01 33.26
N GLN A 242 -0.98 -10.82 32.22
CA GLN A 242 0.11 -10.61 31.28
C GLN A 242 -0.04 -9.31 30.48
N ILE A 243 -1.26 -8.97 30.03
CA ILE A 243 -1.51 -7.75 29.25
C ILE A 243 -1.67 -6.50 30.14
N ALA A 244 -2.07 -6.69 31.40
CA ALA A 244 -2.10 -5.65 32.42
C ALA A 244 -0.71 -5.19 32.82
N GLY A 245 0.25 -6.13 32.84
CA GLY A 245 1.65 -5.91 33.19
C GLY A 245 2.47 -5.25 32.08
N ASN A 246 3.58 -4.62 32.48
CA ASN A 246 4.53 -4.02 31.55
C ASN A 246 5.40 -5.09 30.88
N VAL A 247 5.66 -4.92 29.58
CA VAL A 247 6.72 -5.67 28.88
C VAL A 247 8.06 -5.01 29.20
N THR A 248 8.96 -5.74 29.85
CA THR A 248 10.25 -5.22 30.32
C THR A 248 11.43 -6.00 29.79
N VAL A 249 12.55 -5.31 29.55
CA VAL A 249 13.88 -5.91 29.28
C VAL A 249 14.89 -5.22 30.18
N SER A 250 15.65 -5.99 30.97
CA SER A 250 16.64 -5.46 31.92
C SER A 250 16.09 -4.31 32.79
N SER A 251 14.89 -4.51 33.34
CA SER A 251 14.14 -3.53 34.17
C SER A 251 13.63 -2.28 33.45
N GLN A 252 13.89 -2.11 32.16
CA GLN A 252 13.34 -1.04 31.35
C GLN A 252 11.97 -1.45 30.80
N ILE A 253 10.97 -0.59 30.93
CA ILE A 253 9.66 -0.80 30.31
C ILE A 253 9.79 -0.48 28.83
N LEU A 254 9.69 -1.49 27.96
CA LEU A 254 9.67 -1.29 26.51
C LEU A 254 8.25 -0.97 26.03
N LEU A 255 7.25 -1.55 26.68
CA LEU A 255 5.84 -1.33 26.40
C LEU A 255 5.02 -1.43 27.69
N SER A 256 4.33 -0.35 28.03
CA SER A 256 3.45 -0.28 29.19
C SER A 256 2.25 -1.21 29.03
N GLY A 257 1.88 -1.89 30.11
CA GLY A 257 0.65 -2.66 30.18
C GLY A 257 -0.60 -1.78 30.13
N TYR A 258 -1.76 -2.40 29.94
CA TYR A 258 -3.05 -1.70 29.82
C TYR A 258 -3.38 -0.90 31.08
N ARG A 259 -3.05 -1.40 32.28
CA ARG A 259 -3.28 -0.68 33.55
C ARG A 259 -2.49 0.61 33.65
N LYS A 260 -1.17 0.58 33.42
CA LYS A 260 -0.32 1.80 33.41
C LYS A 260 -0.81 2.77 32.34
N THR A 261 -1.13 2.27 31.15
CA THR A 261 -1.64 3.10 30.05
C THR A 261 -2.92 3.85 30.43
N MET A 262 -3.90 3.20 31.07
CA MET A 262 -5.12 3.85 31.55
C MET A 262 -4.85 4.89 32.65
N TRP A 263 -3.93 4.60 33.58
CA TRP A 263 -3.53 5.55 34.61
C TRP A 263 -2.89 6.81 34.02
N ASP A 264 -1.96 6.64 33.09
CA ASP A 264 -1.28 7.76 32.43
C ASP A 264 -2.28 8.59 31.62
N LEU A 265 -3.23 7.94 30.94
CA LEU A 265 -4.30 8.60 30.19
C LEU A 265 -5.15 9.53 31.08
N ILE A 266 -5.52 9.06 32.28
CA ILE A 266 -6.31 9.82 33.25
C ILE A 266 -5.47 10.94 33.88
N SER A 267 -4.21 10.64 34.20
CA SER A 267 -3.27 11.64 34.74
C SER A 267 -3.04 12.78 33.75
N ALA A 268 -3.12 12.49 32.44
CA ALA A 268 -3.06 13.47 31.36
C ALA A 268 -4.45 14.00 30.93
N SER A 269 -5.46 13.98 31.82
CA SER A 269 -6.85 14.40 31.52
C SER A 269 -7.00 15.78 30.89
N GLY A 270 -6.09 16.73 31.15
CA GLY A 270 -6.07 18.03 30.49
C GLY A 270 -5.89 17.95 28.96
N THR A 271 -5.16 16.94 28.48
CA THR A 271 -4.97 16.66 27.05
C THR A 271 -5.94 15.60 26.53
N THR A 272 -6.18 14.55 27.31
CA THR A 272 -6.96 13.39 26.85
C THR A 272 -8.47 13.63 26.95
N GLY A 273 -8.91 14.50 27.86
CA GLY A 273 -10.31 14.68 28.22
C GLY A 273 -10.92 13.49 28.95
N ILE A 274 -10.10 12.51 29.38
CA ILE A 274 -10.55 11.32 30.11
C ILE A 274 -10.12 11.48 31.57
N THR A 275 -11.08 11.51 32.49
CA THR A 275 -10.88 11.81 33.91
C THR A 275 -11.09 10.62 34.83
N SER A 276 -11.70 9.53 34.34
CA SER A 276 -11.93 8.29 35.11
C SER A 276 -11.91 7.07 34.21
N ARG A 277 -11.66 5.89 34.79
CA ARG A 277 -11.74 4.58 34.13
C ARG A 277 -13.16 4.21 33.70
N ASP A 278 -14.17 4.75 34.37
CA ASP A 278 -15.57 4.51 34.03
C ASP A 278 -15.92 5.07 32.66
N GLN A 279 -15.24 6.14 32.24
CA GLN A 279 -15.43 6.73 30.93
C GLN A 279 -14.89 5.83 29.79
N ILE A 280 -14.02 4.87 30.05
CA ILE A 280 -13.35 4.06 29.01
C ILE A 280 -14.22 2.83 28.69
N ALA A 281 -15.02 2.78 27.65
CA ALA A 281 -15.77 1.56 27.33
C ALA A 281 -14.86 0.42 26.87
N VAL A 282 -13.89 0.73 26.01
CA VAL A 282 -12.79 -0.15 25.58
C VAL A 282 -11.60 0.69 25.12
N LEU A 283 -10.40 0.11 25.21
CA LEU A 283 -9.20 0.69 24.61
C LEU A 283 -8.48 -0.35 23.75
N GLY A 284 -7.86 0.12 22.68
CA GLY A 284 -6.93 -0.67 21.87
C GLY A 284 -5.63 0.08 21.67
N ARG A 285 -4.52 -0.67 21.70
CA ARG A 285 -3.17 -0.14 21.60
C ARG A 285 -2.44 -0.77 20.45
N THR A 286 -1.74 0.01 19.64
CA THR A 286 -1.08 -0.49 18.44
C THR A 286 0.21 0.25 18.11
N ILE A 287 1.04 -0.36 17.28
CA ILE A 287 2.24 0.24 16.70
C ILE A 287 2.09 0.11 15.19
N THR A 288 2.18 1.23 14.48
CA THR A 288 2.22 1.22 13.02
C THR A 288 3.42 0.46 12.53
N ASN A 289 3.22 -0.30 11.47
CA ASN A 289 4.29 -1.02 10.84
C ASN A 289 5.35 -0.04 10.33
N ALA A 290 6.60 -0.49 10.43
CA ALA A 290 7.72 0.12 9.76
C ALA A 290 8.10 -0.74 8.55
N THR A 291 7.25 -1.62 8.06
CA THR A 291 7.64 -2.59 7.01
C THR A 291 7.90 -1.93 5.66
N GLY A 292 7.47 -0.67 5.50
CA GLY A 292 7.96 0.21 4.44
C GLY A 292 9.33 0.85 4.72
N TYR A 293 9.97 0.57 5.87
CA TYR A 293 11.22 1.13 6.42
C TYR A 293 12.04 0.02 7.11
N THR A 294 12.87 -0.70 6.36
CA THR A 294 13.64 -1.82 6.92
C THR A 294 14.95 -1.35 7.55
N LEU A 295 15.37 -2.04 8.62
CA LEU A 295 16.68 -1.80 9.21
C LEU A 295 17.78 -2.43 8.34
N PRO A 296 18.92 -1.73 8.12
CA PRO A 296 20.13 -2.33 7.56
C PRO A 296 20.59 -3.56 8.35
N ASN A 297 20.34 -3.57 9.67
CA ASN A 297 20.51 -4.69 10.59
C ASN A 297 19.31 -4.76 11.57
N PRO A 298 18.61 -5.89 11.73
CA PRO A 298 17.47 -6.03 12.66
C PRO A 298 17.73 -5.59 14.11
N ALA A 299 18.99 -5.57 14.55
CA ALA A 299 19.42 -5.13 15.88
C ALA A 299 19.81 -3.63 15.97
N SER A 300 19.75 -2.87 14.86
CA SER A 300 20.17 -1.48 14.81
C SER A 300 19.08 -0.47 15.21
N LEU A 301 19.49 0.75 15.56
CA LEU A 301 18.60 1.82 16.01
C LEU A 301 17.58 2.23 14.91
N PRO A 302 16.34 2.60 15.25
CA PRO A 302 15.32 3.00 14.27
C PRO A 302 15.68 4.15 13.33
N THR A 303 16.62 5.02 13.73
CA THR A 303 17.07 6.17 12.92
C THR A 303 17.91 5.78 11.72
N THR A 304 18.33 4.51 11.59
CA THR A 304 19.06 3.99 10.43
C THR A 304 18.18 3.26 9.43
N ARG A 305 16.85 3.23 9.65
CA ARG A 305 15.89 2.54 8.76
C ARG A 305 15.83 3.22 7.41
N LEU A 306 15.99 2.44 6.35
CA LEU A 306 15.79 2.88 4.98
C LEU A 306 14.46 2.34 4.46
N PRO A 307 13.71 3.14 3.70
CA PRO A 307 12.50 2.64 3.07
C PRO A 307 12.74 1.42 2.18
N LEU A 308 11.76 0.53 2.09
CA LEU A 308 11.89 -0.70 1.29
C LEU A 308 12.11 -0.36 -0.20
N GLU A 309 11.38 0.60 -0.74
CA GLU A 309 11.55 1.02 -2.14
C GLU A 309 12.90 1.71 -2.39
N THR A 310 13.47 2.40 -1.38
CA THR A 310 14.83 2.97 -1.45
C THR A 310 15.88 1.87 -1.52
N LEU A 311 15.75 0.83 -0.69
CA LEU A 311 16.66 -0.32 -0.68
C LEU A 311 16.58 -1.11 -1.98
N MET A 312 15.38 -1.29 -2.51
CA MET A 312 15.17 -2.00 -3.77
C MET A 312 15.67 -1.19 -4.97
N TRP A 313 15.49 0.12 -4.98
CA TRP A 313 16.11 1.00 -5.97
C TRP A 313 17.64 0.89 -5.93
N GLY A 314 18.24 0.95 -4.73
CA GLY A 314 19.69 0.81 -4.57
C GLY A 314 20.20 -0.54 -5.02
N TRP A 315 19.47 -1.62 -4.74
CA TRP A 315 19.82 -2.96 -5.19
C TRP A 315 19.68 -3.14 -6.71
N ALA A 316 18.63 -2.56 -7.33
CA ALA A 316 18.44 -2.59 -8.78
C ALA A 316 19.56 -1.87 -9.55
N ASN A 317 20.14 -0.84 -8.92
CA ASN A 317 21.19 0.02 -9.49
C ASN A 317 22.60 -0.30 -9.00
N ASN A 318 22.77 -1.32 -8.14
CA ASN A 318 24.04 -1.60 -7.45
C ASN A 318 24.63 -0.36 -6.75
N ALA A 319 23.78 0.44 -6.11
CA ALA A 319 24.14 1.71 -5.48
C ALA A 319 24.63 1.53 -4.03
N ASN A 320 25.46 2.48 -3.57
CA ASN A 320 25.87 2.60 -2.18
C ASN A 320 24.93 3.57 -1.45
N LEU A 321 24.19 3.06 -0.45
CA LEU A 321 23.24 3.82 0.38
C LEU A 321 23.80 4.11 1.78
N GLY A 322 25.12 4.25 1.90
CA GLY A 322 25.84 4.44 3.17
C GLY A 322 26.05 3.12 3.91
N ALA A 323 25.29 2.90 4.99
CA ALA A 323 25.41 1.69 5.80
C ALA A 323 24.97 0.40 5.07
N THR A 324 24.26 0.54 3.95
CA THR A 324 23.89 -0.55 3.06
C THR A 324 24.52 -0.29 1.69
N ASP A 325 25.49 -1.12 1.30
CA ASP A 325 26.24 -0.95 0.05
C ASP A 325 25.99 -2.13 -0.89
N PHE A 326 25.20 -1.88 -1.95
CA PHE A 326 24.91 -2.87 -3.00
C PHE A 326 25.91 -2.83 -4.17
N SER A 327 26.93 -1.98 -4.10
CA SER A 327 28.03 -1.93 -5.09
C SER A 327 29.13 -2.95 -4.79
N ASN A 328 29.14 -3.52 -3.58
CA ASN A 328 30.16 -4.49 -3.16
C ASN A 328 29.98 -5.85 -3.88
N ALA A 329 31.05 -6.66 -3.86
CA ALA A 329 31.06 -7.99 -4.49
C ALA A 329 30.15 -9.03 -3.80
N ASN A 330 29.64 -8.74 -2.60
CA ASN A 330 28.75 -9.64 -1.86
C ASN A 330 27.27 -9.47 -2.25
N ALA A 331 26.92 -8.31 -2.83
CA ALA A 331 25.62 -8.06 -3.43
C ALA A 331 25.56 -8.60 -4.86
N ARG A 332 24.35 -8.98 -5.31
CA ARG A 332 24.13 -9.45 -6.68
C ARG A 332 24.53 -8.38 -7.69
N GLN A 333 25.39 -8.74 -8.63
CA GLN A 333 25.69 -7.94 -9.81
C GLN A 333 24.72 -8.32 -10.93
N TRP A 334 24.00 -7.34 -11.46
CA TRP A 334 23.00 -7.58 -12.51
C TRP A 334 23.60 -7.51 -13.90
N ASN A 335 23.18 -8.40 -14.80
CA ASN A 335 23.44 -8.21 -16.22
C ASN A 335 22.63 -7.01 -16.74
N ASN A 336 23.30 -6.06 -17.37
CA ASN A 336 22.67 -4.86 -17.92
C ASN A 336 22.66 -4.87 -19.46
N ASP A 337 22.95 -6.00 -20.10
CA ASP A 337 22.81 -6.14 -21.54
C ASP A 337 21.33 -6.23 -21.96
N VAL A 338 21.02 -5.72 -23.15
CA VAL A 338 19.76 -5.98 -23.85
C VAL A 338 19.92 -7.21 -24.73
N SER A 339 18.98 -8.13 -24.61
CA SER A 339 18.90 -9.36 -25.40
C SER A 339 17.69 -9.33 -26.33
N ASN A 340 17.76 -10.15 -27.39
CA ASN A 340 16.67 -10.33 -28.35
C ASN A 340 16.15 -9.02 -28.96
N PHE A 341 17.00 -8.01 -29.11
CA PHE A 341 16.56 -6.72 -29.64
C PHE A 341 16.36 -6.79 -31.15
N ALA A 342 15.15 -6.49 -31.61
CA ALA A 342 14.85 -6.51 -33.03
C ALA A 342 13.71 -5.53 -33.41
N PRO A 343 13.70 -5.07 -34.66
CA PRO A 343 12.62 -4.24 -35.16
C PRO A 343 11.40 -5.11 -35.51
N PHE A 344 10.22 -4.64 -35.14
CA PHE A 344 8.95 -5.28 -35.46
C PHE A 344 8.24 -4.59 -36.63
N ALA A 345 8.09 -3.26 -36.57
CA ALA A 345 7.40 -2.48 -37.58
C ALA A 345 8.12 -1.16 -37.87
N SER A 346 8.02 -0.67 -39.11
CA SER A 346 8.62 0.60 -39.54
C SER A 346 7.69 1.40 -40.47
N SER A 347 7.79 2.73 -40.41
CA SER A 347 7.13 3.66 -41.35
C SER A 347 7.69 3.54 -42.77
N THR A 348 8.93 3.08 -42.90
CA THR A 348 9.59 2.75 -44.16
C THR A 348 10.05 1.30 -44.09
N PRO A 349 9.16 0.31 -44.36
CA PRO A 349 9.49 -1.10 -44.15
C PRO A 349 10.76 -1.52 -44.89
N VAL A 350 11.69 -2.17 -44.18
CA VAL A 350 12.89 -2.78 -44.77
C VAL A 350 12.96 -4.25 -44.35
N GLY A 351 12.99 -5.17 -45.32
CA GLY A 351 13.08 -6.61 -45.03
C GLY A 351 11.80 -7.20 -44.44
N THR A 352 11.89 -7.83 -43.27
CA THR A 352 10.80 -8.62 -42.63
C THR A 352 9.88 -7.80 -41.71
N GLN A 353 10.10 -6.50 -41.59
CA GLN A 353 9.29 -5.60 -40.75
C GLN A 353 7.94 -5.32 -41.40
N ILE A 354 6.87 -5.22 -40.61
CA ILE A 354 5.56 -4.82 -41.11
C ILE A 354 5.39 -3.29 -41.12
N PRO A 355 4.44 -2.73 -41.88
CA PRO A 355 4.10 -1.31 -41.76
C PRO A 355 3.62 -0.96 -40.35
N VAL A 356 3.98 0.21 -39.82
CA VAL A 356 3.43 0.71 -38.54
C VAL A 356 1.89 0.72 -38.53
N SER A 357 1.24 0.96 -39.67
CA SER A 357 -0.21 0.89 -39.78
C SER A 357 -0.79 -0.50 -39.48
N ALA A 358 -0.01 -1.58 -39.64
CA ALA A 358 -0.44 -2.93 -39.28
C ALA A 358 -0.40 -3.18 -37.76
N VAL A 359 0.49 -2.50 -37.03
CA VAL A 359 0.57 -2.53 -35.55
C VAL A 359 -0.53 -1.68 -34.92
N PHE A 360 -0.70 -0.48 -35.46
CA PHE A 360 -1.60 0.52 -34.90
C PHE A 360 -3.04 0.32 -35.41
N GLY A 361 -3.25 -0.31 -36.56
CA GLY A 361 -4.57 -0.44 -37.17
C GLY A 361 -5.16 0.94 -37.45
N SER A 362 -6.34 1.22 -36.88
CA SER A 362 -6.98 2.54 -36.96
C SER A 362 -6.49 3.55 -35.92
N LYS A 363 -5.55 3.18 -35.04
CA LYS A 363 -5.01 4.09 -34.02
C LYS A 363 -4.15 5.19 -34.68
N PRO A 364 -4.09 6.40 -34.13
CA PRO A 364 -3.10 7.40 -34.53
C PRO A 364 -1.68 6.86 -34.46
N HIS A 365 -0.87 7.13 -35.48
CA HIS A 365 0.50 6.65 -35.62
C HIS A 365 1.35 7.51 -36.58
N SER A 366 0.89 8.72 -36.91
CA SER A 366 1.57 9.61 -37.85
C SER A 366 2.96 10.06 -37.37
N HIS A 367 3.21 9.97 -36.06
CA HIS A 367 4.46 10.37 -35.42
C HIS A 367 5.36 9.16 -35.08
N VAL A 368 5.01 7.95 -35.51
CA VAL A 368 5.74 6.72 -35.15
C VAL A 368 6.57 6.22 -36.34
N ALA A 369 7.89 6.16 -36.15
CA ALA A 369 8.83 5.69 -37.19
C ALA A 369 9.12 4.20 -37.09
N LEU A 370 9.25 3.68 -35.86
CA LEU A 370 9.77 2.35 -35.62
C LEU A 370 9.20 1.78 -34.32
N VAL A 371 8.79 0.52 -34.37
CA VAL A 371 8.42 -0.28 -33.19
C VAL A 371 9.43 -1.41 -33.08
N CYS A 372 10.10 -1.51 -31.94
CA CYS A 372 11.06 -2.54 -31.60
C CYS A 372 10.60 -3.30 -30.37
N TRP A 373 11.18 -4.48 -30.19
CA TRP A 373 11.03 -5.27 -28.98
C TRP A 373 12.41 -5.72 -28.51
N GLY A 374 12.50 -6.13 -27.26
CA GLY A 374 13.70 -6.73 -26.68
C GLY A 374 13.42 -7.23 -25.28
N SER A 375 14.46 -7.72 -24.60
CA SER A 375 14.38 -8.11 -23.20
C SER A 375 15.63 -7.70 -22.42
N PHE A 376 15.51 -7.59 -21.10
CA PHE A 376 16.63 -7.36 -20.20
C PHE A 376 16.53 -8.23 -18.95
N GLU A 377 17.64 -8.39 -18.23
CA GLU A 377 17.67 -9.15 -16.98
C GLU A 377 17.15 -8.34 -15.77
N SER A 378 16.24 -8.96 -15.03
CA SER A 378 15.71 -8.55 -13.73
C SER A 378 15.50 -9.78 -12.84
N GLY A 379 14.61 -9.71 -11.83
CA GLY A 379 14.26 -10.87 -11.03
C GLY A 379 12.84 -10.86 -10.44
N ASP A 380 12.27 -12.07 -10.36
CA ASP A 380 11.01 -12.34 -9.66
C ASP A 380 11.29 -12.46 -8.15
N LEU A 381 10.52 -11.75 -7.32
CA LEU A 381 10.81 -11.62 -5.88
C LEU A 381 9.76 -12.27 -4.96
N GLN A 382 8.69 -12.82 -5.52
CA GLN A 382 7.60 -13.40 -4.72
C GLN A 382 7.93 -14.83 -4.30
N MET A 383 8.88 -14.97 -3.38
CA MET A 383 9.47 -16.27 -3.06
C MET A 383 8.64 -17.03 -2.00
N ASP A 384 8.42 -18.33 -2.19
CA ASP A 384 7.75 -19.16 -1.18
C ASP A 384 8.64 -19.30 0.07
N PRO A 385 8.14 -18.92 1.26
CA PRO A 385 8.96 -18.86 2.46
C PRO A 385 9.43 -20.24 2.93
N ALA A 386 8.63 -21.30 2.75
CA ALA A 386 9.05 -22.64 3.15
C ALA A 386 10.09 -23.21 2.18
N THR A 387 9.92 -22.97 0.88
CA THR A 387 10.90 -23.38 -0.14
C THR A 387 12.24 -22.72 0.10
N VAL A 388 12.28 -21.40 0.34
CA VAL A 388 13.54 -20.70 0.63
C VAL A 388 14.15 -21.16 1.95
N GLN A 389 13.36 -21.36 3.00
CA GLN A 389 13.87 -21.88 4.28
C GLN A 389 14.47 -23.28 4.16
N ALA A 390 13.96 -24.12 3.25
CA ALA A 390 14.55 -25.42 2.94
C ALA A 390 15.86 -25.31 2.14
N ASN A 391 16.11 -24.17 1.48
CA ASN A 391 17.20 -23.96 0.52
C ASN A 391 18.21 -22.85 0.93
N LEU A 392 18.29 -22.47 2.22
CA LEU A 392 19.11 -21.34 2.70
C LEU A 392 20.62 -21.39 2.33
N ALA A 393 21.13 -22.52 1.83
CA ALA A 393 22.50 -22.67 1.36
C ALA A 393 22.79 -22.03 -0.01
N VAL A 394 21.78 -21.49 -0.70
CA VAL A 394 21.91 -20.89 -2.03
C VAL A 394 22.76 -19.61 -1.98
N ALA A 395 23.87 -19.61 -2.74
CA ALA A 395 24.79 -18.48 -2.83
C ALA A 395 24.09 -17.21 -3.38
N THR A 396 24.34 -16.06 -2.77
CA THR A 396 23.83 -14.72 -3.18
C THR A 396 22.31 -14.50 -3.15
N GLY A 397 21.53 -15.42 -2.56
CA GLY A 397 20.06 -15.35 -2.54
C GLY A 397 19.40 -15.62 -3.91
N LYS A 398 20.16 -16.20 -4.85
CA LYS A 398 19.75 -16.47 -6.23
C LYS A 398 19.18 -17.89 -6.36
N GLU A 399 17.87 -18.03 -6.32
CA GLU A 399 17.15 -19.31 -6.35
C GLU A 399 16.89 -19.81 -7.79
N ASP A 400 17.94 -19.90 -8.61
CA ASP A 400 17.86 -20.43 -9.98
C ASP A 400 18.16 -21.96 -9.97
N GLY A 401 17.18 -22.84 -10.25
CA GLY A 401 17.42 -24.30 -10.33
C GLY A 401 16.21 -25.23 -10.10
N ASN A 402 16.44 -26.55 -10.08
CA ASN A 402 15.43 -27.55 -9.73
C ASN A 402 15.04 -27.41 -8.24
N ASN A 403 13.74 -27.51 -7.92
CA ASN A 403 13.11 -27.25 -6.60
C ASN A 403 12.98 -25.77 -6.17
N ALA A 404 13.20 -24.81 -7.06
CA ALA A 404 12.88 -23.42 -6.77
C ALA A 404 11.36 -23.16 -6.95
N TYR A 405 10.76 -22.36 -6.06
CA TYR A 405 9.37 -21.90 -6.24
C TYR A 405 9.35 -20.90 -7.39
N TYR A 406 8.55 -21.18 -8.42
CA TYR A 406 8.41 -20.34 -9.59
C TYR A 406 7.08 -19.59 -9.55
N PRO A 407 7.02 -18.31 -9.15
CA PRO A 407 5.76 -17.55 -9.26
C PRO A 407 5.25 -17.51 -10.70
N GLY A 408 6.19 -17.49 -11.65
CA GLY A 408 5.97 -17.47 -13.10
C GLY A 408 5.61 -18.80 -13.76
N THR A 409 5.63 -19.95 -13.07
CA THR A 409 5.21 -21.25 -13.66
C THR A 409 4.51 -22.18 -12.67
N SER A 410 4.43 -21.80 -11.39
CA SER A 410 3.82 -22.59 -10.32
C SER A 410 2.31 -22.66 -10.48
N THR A 411 1.80 -23.89 -10.46
CA THR A 411 0.38 -24.20 -10.36
C THR A 411 -0.17 -23.99 -8.94
N ALA A 412 0.69 -23.71 -7.95
CA ALA A 412 0.33 -23.32 -6.59
C ALA A 412 0.51 -21.79 -6.40
N PRO A 413 -0.49 -20.99 -6.81
CA PRO A 413 -0.43 -19.56 -6.71
C PRO A 413 -0.57 -19.13 -5.25
N GLY A 414 0.17 -18.09 -4.86
CA GLY A 414 -0.18 -17.30 -3.69
C GLY A 414 0.62 -17.58 -2.42
N THR A 415 1.85 -18.08 -2.48
CA THR A 415 2.68 -18.20 -1.26
C THR A 415 3.86 -17.26 -1.21
N GLY A 416 4.11 -16.52 -2.28
CA GLY A 416 5.23 -15.62 -2.40
C GLY A 416 5.23 -14.52 -1.34
N THR A 417 6.40 -14.25 -0.75
CA THR A 417 6.67 -13.11 0.13
C THR A 417 8.03 -12.51 -0.21
N LEU A 418 8.23 -11.25 0.14
CA LEU A 418 9.55 -10.61 0.00
C LEU A 418 10.44 -11.07 1.14
N MET A 419 11.59 -11.66 0.81
CA MET A 419 12.55 -12.13 1.81
C MET A 419 13.89 -11.46 1.61
N ALA A 420 14.34 -10.75 2.66
CA ALA A 420 15.66 -10.15 2.69
C ALA A 420 16.75 -11.22 2.71
N PHE A 421 17.77 -11.06 1.88
CA PHE A 421 18.99 -11.84 1.91
C PHE A 421 20.07 -11.06 2.68
N ARG A 422 20.51 -11.61 3.82
CA ARG A 422 21.42 -10.94 4.76
C ARG A 422 22.66 -11.79 5.04
N SER A 423 23.76 -11.14 5.38
CA SER A 423 24.97 -11.79 5.89
C SER A 423 24.72 -12.40 7.28
N GLY A 424 25.64 -13.25 7.75
CA GLY A 424 25.63 -13.75 9.14
C GLY A 424 25.76 -12.66 10.21
N THR A 425 26.17 -11.44 9.84
CA THR A 425 26.21 -10.26 10.72
C THR A 425 24.99 -9.36 10.59
N GLY A 426 23.99 -9.77 9.80
CA GLY A 426 22.70 -9.08 9.63
C GLY A 426 22.68 -8.00 8.55
N GLN A 427 23.79 -7.76 7.86
CA GLN A 427 23.88 -6.78 6.77
C GLN A 427 23.07 -7.22 5.56
N LEU A 428 22.26 -6.32 4.99
CA LEU A 428 21.47 -6.60 3.78
C LEU A 428 22.37 -6.67 2.54
N PHE A 429 22.29 -7.77 1.79
CA PHE A 429 22.98 -7.98 0.50
C PHE A 429 22.02 -8.02 -0.70
N GLY A 430 20.71 -8.09 -0.44
CA GLY A 430 19.67 -8.08 -1.47
C GLY A 430 18.42 -8.78 -0.98
N TYR A 431 17.70 -9.40 -1.89
CA TYR A 431 16.51 -10.19 -1.61
C TYR A 431 16.64 -11.56 -2.26
N TYR A 432 15.97 -12.56 -1.71
CA TYR A 432 15.81 -13.83 -2.42
C TYR A 432 15.01 -13.60 -3.70
N HIS A 433 15.47 -14.18 -4.80
CA HIS A 433 14.88 -13.93 -6.12
C HIS A 433 15.22 -15.05 -7.10
N GLN A 434 14.47 -15.09 -8.19
CA GLN A 434 14.82 -15.83 -9.39
C GLN A 434 15.19 -14.88 -10.52
N THR A 435 16.18 -15.23 -11.33
CA THR A 435 16.53 -14.43 -12.51
C THR A 435 15.39 -14.45 -13.52
N ARG A 436 15.00 -13.27 -14.01
CA ARG A 436 13.91 -13.09 -14.97
C ARG A 436 14.37 -12.28 -16.19
N GLN A 437 13.96 -12.72 -17.38
CA GLN A 437 14.01 -11.88 -18.57
C GLN A 437 12.69 -11.10 -18.68
N VAL A 438 12.79 -9.77 -18.63
CA VAL A 438 11.65 -8.86 -18.74
C VAL A 438 11.56 -8.37 -20.18
N PRO A 439 10.48 -8.67 -20.91
CA PRO A 439 10.28 -8.18 -22.26
C PRO A 439 9.83 -6.71 -22.24
N PHE A 440 10.24 -5.95 -23.25
CA PHE A 440 9.79 -4.58 -23.46
C PHE A 440 9.42 -4.32 -24.91
N ILE A 441 8.58 -3.32 -25.13
CA ILE A 441 8.39 -2.69 -26.43
C ILE A 441 8.98 -1.28 -26.42
N LEU A 442 9.58 -0.86 -27.52
CA LEU A 442 10.16 0.47 -27.72
C LEU A 442 9.57 1.09 -28.99
N VAL A 443 8.97 2.27 -28.88
CA VAL A 443 8.39 3.03 -29.98
C VAL A 443 9.22 4.30 -30.19
N ILE A 444 9.77 4.45 -31.39
CA ILE A 444 10.64 5.58 -31.78
C ILE A 444 9.85 6.60 -32.61
N PRO A 445 9.98 7.90 -32.32
CA PRO A 445 9.31 8.95 -33.09
C PRO A 445 9.83 9.10 -34.52
N THR A 446 9.00 9.69 -35.39
CA THR A 446 9.44 10.26 -36.67
C THR A 446 10.15 11.59 -36.47
N GLY A 447 11.00 11.98 -37.42
CA GLY A 447 11.65 13.29 -37.46
C GLY A 447 13.14 13.21 -37.23
N ALA A 448 13.78 14.36 -37.02
CA ALA A 448 15.21 14.41 -36.74
C ALA A 448 15.45 14.01 -35.28
N VAL A 449 16.23 12.93 -35.06
CA VAL A 449 16.68 12.53 -33.73
C VAL A 449 17.43 13.69 -33.06
N PRO A 450 17.13 14.02 -31.79
CA PRO A 450 17.89 15.04 -31.06
C PRO A 450 19.37 14.67 -30.96
N PRO A 451 20.32 15.64 -30.87
CA PRO A 451 21.75 15.35 -30.76
C PRO A 451 22.13 14.45 -29.58
N SER A 452 21.35 14.49 -28.50
CA SER A 452 21.51 13.65 -27.31
C SER A 452 20.70 12.35 -27.35
N GLY A 453 20.03 12.05 -28.47
CA GLY A 453 19.03 10.98 -28.59
C GLY A 453 17.64 11.37 -28.08
N TRP A 454 16.64 10.55 -28.43
CA TRP A 454 15.25 10.74 -28.00
C TRP A 454 15.13 10.63 -26.47
N PRO A 455 14.57 11.63 -25.76
CA PRO A 455 14.14 11.41 -24.39
C PRO A 455 13.04 10.34 -24.36
N VAL A 456 12.95 9.59 -23.27
CA VAL A 456 12.08 8.40 -23.19
C VAL A 456 11.00 8.58 -22.12
N VAL A 457 9.77 8.24 -22.47
CA VAL A 457 8.67 8.00 -21.54
C VAL A 457 8.60 6.51 -21.23
N ILE A 458 8.72 6.17 -19.95
CA ILE A 458 8.38 4.85 -19.43
C ILE A 458 6.87 4.81 -19.21
N PHE A 459 6.19 3.90 -19.88
CA PHE A 459 4.76 3.65 -19.69
C PHE A 459 4.53 2.34 -18.93
N GLU A 460 3.69 2.37 -17.90
CA GLU A 460 3.25 1.18 -17.18
C GLU A 460 1.74 0.96 -17.29
N HIS A 461 1.36 -0.26 -17.67
CA HIS A 461 0.00 -0.64 -17.99
C HIS A 461 -0.89 -0.86 -16.75
N GLY A 462 -2.22 -0.90 -16.94
CA GLY A 462 -3.19 -1.15 -15.88
C GLY A 462 -3.36 -2.64 -15.51
N ILE A 463 -4.13 -2.91 -14.45
CA ILE A 463 -4.44 -4.28 -14.00
C ILE A 463 -5.14 -5.08 -15.11
N GLY A 464 -4.66 -6.29 -15.40
CA GLY A 464 -5.16 -7.14 -16.50
C GLY A 464 -4.68 -6.73 -17.90
N GLY A 465 -3.85 -5.68 -18.00
CA GLY A 465 -3.22 -5.21 -19.23
C GLY A 465 -1.90 -5.90 -19.55
N SER A 466 -1.22 -5.35 -20.56
CA SER A 466 0.12 -5.73 -21.00
C SER A 466 0.86 -4.50 -21.56
N LYS A 467 2.17 -4.62 -21.78
CA LYS A 467 3.05 -3.55 -22.30
C LYS A 467 2.55 -2.90 -23.59
N GLU A 468 1.81 -3.63 -24.43
CA GLU A 468 1.24 -3.13 -25.69
C GLU A 468 0.19 -2.03 -25.49
N GLN A 469 -0.32 -1.86 -24.27
CA GLN A 469 -1.14 -0.70 -23.93
C GLN A 469 -0.43 0.63 -24.17
N ALA A 470 0.91 0.65 -24.17
CA ALA A 470 1.67 1.86 -24.49
C ALA A 470 1.37 2.38 -25.90
N LEU A 471 1.00 1.50 -26.85
CA LEU A 471 0.61 1.90 -28.21
C LEU A 471 -0.61 2.82 -28.23
N GLY A 472 -1.45 2.80 -27.18
CA GLY A 472 -2.60 3.68 -27.06
C GLY A 472 -2.24 5.15 -26.88
N MET A 473 -1.02 5.46 -26.42
CA MET A 473 -0.56 6.84 -26.17
C MET A 473 0.78 7.18 -26.85
N ALA A 474 1.40 6.21 -27.54
CA ALA A 474 2.75 6.35 -28.08
C ALA A 474 2.85 7.41 -29.18
N ASP A 475 1.84 7.54 -30.04
CA ASP A 475 1.80 8.61 -31.06
C ASP A 475 1.75 10.00 -30.43
N THR A 476 0.98 10.15 -29.35
CA THR A 476 0.91 11.39 -28.58
C THR A 476 2.25 11.70 -27.92
N ALA A 477 2.90 10.73 -27.27
CA ALA A 477 4.23 10.93 -26.70
C ALA A 477 5.27 11.29 -27.77
N ALA A 478 5.22 10.62 -28.93
CA ALA A 478 6.08 10.90 -30.08
C ALA A 478 5.84 12.32 -30.65
N SER A 479 4.59 12.79 -30.70
CA SER A 479 4.27 14.17 -31.10
C SER A 479 4.85 15.22 -30.13
N ALA A 480 5.06 14.84 -28.87
CA ALA A 480 5.73 15.66 -27.86
C ALA A 480 7.27 15.50 -27.86
N GLY A 481 7.83 14.73 -28.82
CA GLY A 481 9.27 14.52 -28.96
C GLY A 481 9.86 13.43 -28.06
N TYR A 482 9.04 12.50 -27.57
CA TYR A 482 9.47 11.41 -26.70
C TYR A 482 9.33 10.04 -27.37
N ALA A 483 10.37 9.20 -27.26
CA ALA A 483 10.23 7.77 -27.47
C ALA A 483 9.45 7.15 -26.31
N THR A 484 8.76 6.03 -26.55
CA THR A 484 8.00 5.31 -25.53
C THR A 484 8.59 3.93 -25.28
N ILE A 485 8.79 3.54 -24.03
CA ILE A 485 9.14 2.17 -23.66
C ILE A 485 8.17 1.64 -22.61
N ALA A 486 7.81 0.36 -22.69
CA ALA A 486 6.91 -0.28 -21.73
C ALA A 486 7.29 -1.74 -21.49
N ILE A 487 7.03 -2.21 -20.27
CA ILE A 487 7.25 -3.59 -19.82
C ILE A 487 5.94 -4.19 -19.32
N ASP A 488 5.92 -5.51 -19.17
CA ASP A 488 4.82 -6.21 -18.51
C ASP A 488 5.06 -6.21 -16.99
N GLN A 489 3.98 -6.03 -16.23
CA GLN A 489 4.00 -6.19 -14.78
C GLN A 489 4.23 -7.63 -14.35
N ALA A 490 4.61 -7.83 -13.09
CA ALA A 490 4.68 -9.16 -12.50
C ALA A 490 3.38 -9.93 -12.78
N VAL A 491 3.49 -11.20 -13.15
CA VAL A 491 2.39 -12.12 -13.51
C VAL A 491 1.47 -11.68 -14.66
N HIS A 492 1.78 -10.59 -15.38
CA HIS A 492 1.03 -10.08 -16.53
C HIS A 492 1.78 -10.30 -17.84
N GLY A 493 1.10 -10.10 -18.98
CA GLY A 493 1.71 -10.19 -20.30
C GLY A 493 1.70 -11.59 -20.89
N PHE A 494 1.90 -11.65 -22.20
CA PHE A 494 1.77 -12.87 -22.98
C PHE A 494 3.08 -13.65 -23.01
N GLY A 495 3.02 -14.97 -22.75
CA GLY A 495 4.17 -15.86 -22.92
C GLY A 495 4.50 -16.14 -24.39
N ALA A 496 5.63 -16.82 -24.62
CA ALA A 496 6.11 -17.25 -25.95
C ALA A 496 5.09 -18.04 -26.79
N ASN A 497 4.10 -18.66 -26.14
CA ASN A 497 3.05 -19.49 -26.77
C ASN A 497 1.65 -18.84 -26.71
N GLY A 498 1.58 -17.55 -26.36
CA GLY A 498 0.32 -16.86 -26.07
C GLY A 498 -0.30 -17.26 -24.72
N THR A 499 -1.52 -16.80 -24.48
CA THR A 499 -2.39 -17.21 -23.36
C THR A 499 -3.80 -17.46 -23.88
N THR A 500 -4.74 -17.85 -23.03
CA THR A 500 -6.17 -17.93 -23.37
C THR A 500 -6.96 -16.76 -22.77
N ASP A 501 -7.99 -16.32 -23.47
CA ASP A 501 -8.95 -15.34 -22.97
C ASP A 501 -10.01 -15.99 -22.05
N SER A 502 -11.03 -15.22 -21.65
CA SER A 502 -12.15 -15.75 -20.84
C SER A 502 -13.08 -16.72 -21.59
N THR A 503 -12.94 -16.85 -22.91
CA THR A 503 -13.72 -17.77 -23.76
C THR A 503 -12.96 -19.05 -24.12
N GLY A 504 -11.67 -19.12 -23.78
CA GLY A 504 -10.78 -20.24 -24.11
C GLY A 504 -10.08 -20.09 -25.46
N ALA A 505 -10.22 -18.95 -26.14
CA ALA A 505 -9.51 -18.65 -27.38
C ALA A 505 -8.03 -18.33 -27.09
N THR A 506 -7.12 -18.89 -27.88
CA THR A 506 -5.70 -18.56 -27.80
C THR A 506 -5.47 -17.14 -28.30
N ILE A 507 -5.03 -16.28 -27.41
CA ILE A 507 -4.61 -14.92 -27.67
C ILE A 507 -3.09 -14.85 -27.54
N SER A 508 -2.43 -14.57 -28.66
CA SER A 508 -0.97 -14.49 -28.72
C SER A 508 -0.53 -13.04 -28.86
N ASP A 509 0.61 -12.72 -28.28
CA ASP A 509 1.26 -11.46 -28.58
C ASP A 509 1.74 -11.48 -30.04
N SER A 510 1.03 -10.75 -30.90
CA SER A 510 1.43 -10.63 -32.30
C SER A 510 2.71 -9.80 -32.49
N LEU A 511 3.14 -9.06 -31.46
CA LEU A 511 4.28 -8.14 -31.49
C LEU A 511 5.55 -8.73 -30.86
N THR A 512 5.43 -9.76 -30.03
CA THR A 512 6.57 -10.50 -29.44
C THR A 512 6.83 -11.80 -30.22
N PRO A 513 8.05 -12.02 -30.76
CA PRO A 513 8.36 -13.25 -31.46
C PRO A 513 8.31 -14.51 -30.59
N ALA A 514 8.07 -15.65 -31.23
CA ALA A 514 8.07 -16.95 -30.58
C ALA A 514 9.42 -17.21 -29.89
N GLY A 515 9.37 -17.70 -28.64
CA GLY A 515 10.55 -18.05 -27.83
C GLY A 515 11.02 -16.97 -26.85
N VAL A 516 10.42 -15.77 -26.87
CA VAL A 516 10.69 -14.73 -25.87
C VAL A 516 9.85 -14.99 -24.61
N PRO A 517 10.46 -15.12 -23.41
CA PRO A 517 9.69 -15.30 -22.19
C PRO A 517 8.82 -14.06 -21.93
N GLY A 518 7.49 -14.22 -21.95
CA GLY A 518 6.56 -13.23 -21.41
C GLY A 518 6.70 -13.10 -19.90
N MET A 519 6.06 -12.11 -19.27
CA MET A 519 5.99 -12.03 -17.80
C MET A 519 4.83 -12.85 -17.20
N GLY A 520 3.86 -13.24 -18.04
CA GLY A 520 2.73 -14.05 -17.64
C GLY A 520 3.18 -15.43 -17.19
N ASN A 521 2.48 -15.98 -16.20
CA ASN A 521 2.81 -17.28 -15.64
C ASN A 521 2.20 -18.47 -16.40
N GLY A 522 1.93 -18.29 -17.70
CA GLY A 522 1.21 -19.25 -18.53
C GLY A 522 -0.29 -19.37 -18.24
N ARG A 523 -0.84 -18.55 -17.33
CA ARG A 523 -2.26 -18.55 -16.99
C ARG A 523 -3.10 -17.69 -17.93
N PRO A 524 -4.41 -18.01 -18.07
CA PRO A 524 -5.34 -17.22 -18.85
C PRO A 524 -5.32 -15.76 -18.43
N LYS A 525 -5.47 -14.86 -19.40
CA LYS A 525 -5.52 -13.41 -19.17
C LYS A 525 -6.57 -13.01 -18.13
N ALA A 526 -7.70 -13.71 -18.11
CA ALA A 526 -8.76 -13.48 -17.15
C ALA A 526 -8.32 -13.64 -15.68
N GLU A 527 -7.25 -14.39 -15.41
CA GLU A 527 -6.74 -14.63 -14.06
C GLU A 527 -5.65 -13.66 -13.61
N TRP A 528 -5.09 -12.83 -14.49
CA TRP A 528 -3.93 -11.98 -14.17
C TRP A 528 -4.19 -11.09 -12.95
N ALA A 529 -5.38 -10.49 -12.85
CA ALA A 529 -5.70 -9.64 -11.70
C ALA A 529 -5.79 -10.40 -10.38
N SER A 530 -6.42 -11.58 -10.35
CA SER A 530 -6.42 -12.43 -9.17
C SER A 530 -5.02 -12.89 -8.78
N ASN A 531 -4.16 -13.17 -9.75
CA ASN A 531 -2.81 -13.61 -9.47
C ASN A 531 -1.94 -12.46 -8.95
N PHE A 532 -2.24 -11.23 -9.37
CA PHE A 532 -1.53 -10.05 -8.91
C PHE A 532 -1.96 -9.63 -7.51
N PHE A 533 -3.26 -9.41 -7.26
CA PHE A 533 -3.75 -8.98 -5.95
C PHE A 533 -3.92 -10.10 -4.93
N MET A 534 -3.93 -11.36 -5.38
CA MET A 534 -3.91 -12.58 -4.57
C MET A 534 -4.64 -12.44 -3.22
N LEU A 535 -5.95 -12.19 -3.24
CA LEU A 535 -6.73 -11.93 -2.02
C LEU A 535 -6.51 -12.95 -0.88
N PRO A 536 -6.38 -14.27 -1.16
CA PRO A 536 -6.09 -15.25 -0.12
C PRO A 536 -4.68 -15.15 0.48
N SER A 537 -3.78 -14.39 -0.13
CA SER A 537 -2.39 -14.18 0.30
C SER A 537 -1.93 -12.75 0.06
N ASN A 538 -2.22 -11.88 1.03
CA ASN A 538 -1.91 -10.46 0.92
C ASN A 538 -0.39 -10.17 0.86
N LEU A 539 0.45 -11.08 1.37
CA LEU A 539 1.91 -10.96 1.22
C LEU A 539 2.37 -11.18 -0.22
N THR A 540 1.72 -12.08 -0.96
CA THR A 540 2.00 -12.26 -2.39
C THR A 540 1.56 -11.06 -3.18
N ALA A 541 0.39 -10.51 -2.87
CA ALA A 541 -0.10 -9.27 -3.48
C ALA A 541 0.91 -8.12 -3.35
N ARG A 542 1.40 -7.93 -2.12
CA ARG A 542 2.43 -6.95 -1.79
C ARG A 542 3.74 -7.24 -2.53
N ALA A 543 4.18 -8.49 -2.61
CA ALA A 543 5.40 -8.86 -3.32
C ALA A 543 5.30 -8.62 -4.84
N ASN A 544 4.14 -8.87 -5.46
CA ASN A 544 3.90 -8.59 -6.87
C ASN A 544 4.06 -7.10 -7.23
N ILE A 545 3.56 -6.22 -6.36
CA ILE A 545 3.70 -4.76 -6.50
C ILE A 545 5.18 -4.37 -6.48
N TYR A 546 5.93 -4.88 -5.51
CA TYR A 546 7.36 -4.59 -5.37
C TYR A 546 8.21 -5.18 -6.50
N THR A 547 7.87 -6.36 -7.01
CA THR A 547 8.54 -6.94 -8.18
C THR A 547 8.30 -6.09 -9.43
N SER A 548 7.07 -5.60 -9.64
CA SER A 548 6.78 -4.73 -10.79
C SER A 548 7.56 -3.41 -10.70
N ALA A 549 7.61 -2.78 -9.52
CA ALA A 549 8.45 -1.59 -9.29
C ALA A 549 9.94 -1.90 -9.48
N PHE A 550 10.40 -3.09 -9.08
CA PHE A 550 11.78 -3.55 -9.29
C PHE A 550 12.14 -3.67 -10.77
N HIS A 551 11.24 -4.22 -11.59
CA HIS A 551 11.43 -4.27 -13.03
C HIS A 551 11.54 -2.87 -13.64
N LEU A 552 10.76 -1.89 -13.15
CA LEU A 552 10.86 -0.49 -13.60
C LEU A 552 12.20 0.16 -13.23
N TRP A 553 12.74 -0.04 -12.02
CA TRP A 553 14.09 0.46 -11.67
C TRP A 553 15.18 -0.21 -12.51
N ARG A 554 15.03 -1.50 -12.82
CA ARG A 554 15.93 -2.19 -13.74
C ARG A 554 15.81 -1.63 -15.16
N LEU A 555 14.61 -1.37 -15.65
CA LEU A 555 14.38 -0.73 -16.95
C LEU A 555 15.02 0.66 -17.02
N GLU A 556 14.86 1.48 -15.99
CA GLU A 556 15.53 2.78 -15.88
C GLU A 556 17.05 2.62 -15.95
N ARG A 557 17.60 1.62 -15.25
CA ARG A 557 19.04 1.32 -15.32
C ARG A 557 19.48 0.98 -16.74
N ILE A 558 18.69 0.22 -17.50
CA ILE A 558 18.96 -0.14 -18.91
C ILE A 558 18.89 1.08 -19.84
N LEU A 559 17.93 1.98 -19.62
CA LEU A 559 17.80 3.22 -20.39
C LEU A 559 19.02 4.14 -20.24
N ASN A 560 19.57 4.20 -19.02
CA ASN A 560 20.66 5.12 -18.67
C ASN A 560 22.06 4.65 -19.12
N GLN A 561 22.16 3.61 -19.95
CA GLN A 561 23.45 3.08 -20.39
C GLN A 561 23.90 3.66 -21.73
N PRO A 562 25.09 4.28 -21.80
CA PRO A 562 25.62 4.80 -23.04
C PRO A 562 25.97 3.67 -24.02
N SER A 563 25.85 3.96 -25.32
CA SER A 563 26.34 3.05 -26.37
C SER A 563 27.88 2.96 -26.38
N ALA A 564 28.57 4.05 -26.06
CA ALA A 564 30.02 4.13 -26.03
C ALA A 564 30.61 3.17 -24.98
N GLY A 565 31.40 2.19 -25.45
CA GLY A 565 32.01 1.18 -24.58
C GLY A 565 31.05 0.07 -24.12
N HIS A 566 29.77 0.10 -24.52
CA HIS A 566 28.79 -0.93 -24.18
C HIS A 566 27.83 -1.22 -25.36
N PRO A 567 28.28 -1.92 -26.42
CA PRO A 567 27.45 -2.20 -27.61
C PRO A 567 26.19 -3.03 -27.33
N ALA A 568 26.16 -3.78 -26.23
CA ALA A 568 25.01 -4.55 -25.79
C ALA A 568 23.97 -3.71 -25.00
N SER A 569 24.24 -2.44 -24.70
CA SER A 569 23.24 -1.50 -24.16
C SER A 569 22.06 -1.33 -25.11
N LEU A 570 20.93 -0.85 -24.60
CA LEU A 570 19.79 -0.48 -25.44
C LEU A 570 20.17 0.56 -26.51
N ALA A 571 20.92 1.59 -26.12
CA ALA A 571 21.41 2.61 -27.05
C ALA A 571 22.37 2.03 -28.12
N GLY A 572 23.24 1.10 -27.72
CA GLY A 572 24.16 0.39 -28.63
C GLY A 572 23.42 -0.51 -29.62
N GLN A 573 22.44 -1.28 -29.14
CA GLN A 573 21.59 -2.15 -29.96
C GLN A 573 20.76 -1.33 -30.96
N LEU A 574 20.14 -0.22 -30.53
CA LEU A 574 19.39 0.67 -31.42
C LEU A 574 20.29 1.32 -32.47
N SER A 575 21.46 1.81 -32.07
CA SER A 575 22.43 2.40 -33.00
C SER A 575 22.93 1.37 -34.01
N ALA A 576 23.22 0.13 -33.60
CA ALA A 576 23.66 -0.91 -34.51
C ALA A 576 22.57 -1.30 -35.52
N MET A 577 21.33 -1.45 -35.03
CA MET A 577 20.18 -1.85 -35.85
C MET A 577 19.79 -0.80 -36.90
N THR A 578 19.94 0.48 -36.58
CA THR A 578 19.55 1.60 -37.47
C THR A 578 20.71 2.20 -38.25
N GLY A 579 21.93 1.63 -38.16
CA GLY A 579 23.11 2.23 -38.78
C GLY A 579 23.45 3.62 -38.22
N ALA A 580 23.20 3.82 -36.93
CA ALA A 580 23.31 5.07 -36.18
C ALA A 580 22.34 6.19 -36.63
N ALA A 581 21.27 5.85 -37.34
CA ALA A 581 20.20 6.80 -37.68
C ALA A 581 19.33 7.17 -36.46
N GLU A 582 19.20 6.28 -35.48
CA GLU A 582 18.42 6.50 -34.27
C GLU A 582 19.25 6.29 -33.00
N SER A 583 18.90 7.02 -31.94
CA SER A 583 19.47 6.86 -30.60
C SER A 583 18.47 7.29 -29.52
N ILE A 584 18.62 6.74 -28.32
CA ILE A 584 17.92 7.19 -27.12
C ILE A 584 18.85 8.05 -26.27
N ASN A 585 18.26 9.00 -25.54
CA ASN A 585 18.96 9.73 -24.51
C ASN A 585 19.24 8.80 -23.33
N THR A 586 20.46 8.82 -22.81
CA THR A 586 20.88 7.97 -21.68
C THR A 586 21.09 8.77 -20.40
N GLY A 587 20.71 10.06 -20.41
CA GLY A 587 20.74 10.94 -19.26
C GLY A 587 19.52 10.74 -18.38
N ALA A 588 19.73 10.29 -17.14
CA ALA A 588 18.67 9.87 -16.23
C ALA A 588 17.62 10.97 -15.91
N THR A 589 17.99 12.25 -16.00
CA THR A 589 17.08 13.38 -15.74
C THR A 589 16.18 13.73 -16.93
N THR A 590 16.34 13.06 -18.08
CA THR A 590 15.60 13.36 -19.31
C THR A 590 14.36 12.49 -19.50
N HIS A 591 14.27 11.40 -18.75
CA HIS A 591 13.18 10.44 -18.81
C HIS A 591 11.97 10.89 -18.00
N LYS A 592 10.79 10.42 -18.39
CA LYS A 592 9.51 10.67 -17.69
C LYS A 592 8.75 9.37 -17.52
N PHE A 593 7.83 9.34 -16.56
CA PHE A 593 6.98 8.19 -16.30
C PHE A 593 5.50 8.51 -16.57
N VAL A 594 4.78 7.59 -17.19
CA VAL A 594 3.32 7.63 -17.36
C VAL A 594 2.74 6.31 -16.85
N GLY A 595 1.80 6.39 -15.92
CA GLY A 595 1.06 5.23 -15.40
C GLY A 595 -0.41 5.29 -15.75
N GLN A 596 -1.02 4.13 -15.95
CA GLN A 596 -2.47 3.96 -16.00
C GLN A 596 -2.90 2.99 -14.90
N SER A 597 -3.84 3.37 -14.02
CA SER A 597 -4.45 2.47 -13.03
C SER A 597 -3.40 1.81 -12.13
N LEU A 598 -3.29 0.48 -12.13
CA LEU A 598 -2.22 -0.26 -11.43
C LEU A 598 -0.82 0.24 -11.80
N GLY A 599 -0.59 0.64 -13.06
CA GLY A 599 0.66 1.26 -13.47
C GLY A 599 0.93 2.58 -12.74
N SER A 600 -0.10 3.34 -12.37
CA SER A 600 0.03 4.52 -11.51
C SER A 600 0.27 4.18 -10.03
N ILE A 601 -0.32 3.08 -9.55
CA ILE A 601 -0.10 2.52 -8.20
C ILE A 601 1.37 2.08 -8.05
N VAL A 602 1.82 1.19 -8.92
CA VAL A 602 3.21 0.72 -8.99
C VAL A 602 4.17 1.87 -9.29
N GLY A 603 3.77 2.76 -10.21
CA GLY A 603 4.49 3.97 -10.57
C GLY A 603 4.76 4.89 -9.39
N THR A 604 3.83 5.01 -8.43
CA THR A 604 4.05 5.81 -7.22
C THR A 604 5.24 5.28 -6.42
N ILE A 605 5.39 3.95 -6.31
CA ILE A 605 6.50 3.31 -5.60
C ILE A 605 7.80 3.46 -6.37
N PHE A 606 7.77 3.20 -7.68
CA PHE A 606 8.91 3.40 -8.59
C PHE A 606 9.45 4.84 -8.48
N LEU A 607 8.58 5.83 -8.59
CA LEU A 607 8.91 7.25 -8.49
C LEU A 607 9.43 7.63 -7.09
N ALA A 608 8.89 7.04 -6.02
CA ALA A 608 9.40 7.27 -4.67
C ALA A 608 10.84 6.79 -4.50
N GLY A 609 11.17 5.60 -5.01
CA GLY A 609 12.54 5.07 -5.03
C GLY A 609 13.49 5.84 -5.95
N ASN A 610 12.96 6.51 -6.99
CA ASN A 610 13.72 7.38 -7.89
C ASN A 610 13.89 8.84 -7.38
N SER A 611 13.65 9.12 -6.10
CA SER A 611 13.85 10.48 -5.56
C SER A 611 15.32 10.80 -5.32
N SER A 612 15.74 12.07 -5.42
CA SER A 612 17.05 12.52 -4.96
C SER A 612 17.21 12.35 -3.46
N GLN A 613 16.11 12.28 -2.71
CA GLN A 613 16.10 11.90 -1.29
C GLN A 613 16.52 10.43 -1.07
N THR A 614 16.43 9.59 -2.10
CA THR A 614 16.73 8.15 -2.08
C THR A 614 17.92 7.79 -2.98
N GLY A 615 18.56 8.77 -3.61
CA GLY A 615 19.71 8.62 -4.53
C GLY A 615 19.35 8.60 -6.02
N GLY A 616 18.07 8.63 -6.38
CA GLY A 616 17.56 8.65 -7.75
C GLY A 616 17.52 10.04 -8.40
N SER A 617 17.00 10.10 -9.63
CA SER A 617 17.13 11.25 -10.54
C SER A 617 15.98 12.25 -10.50
N ASN A 618 15.00 12.10 -9.60
CA ASN A 618 13.78 12.90 -9.53
C ASN A 618 12.91 12.82 -10.82
N MET A 619 12.73 11.63 -11.39
CA MET A 619 11.92 11.44 -12.60
C MET A 619 10.49 12.03 -12.43
N PRO A 620 10.02 12.89 -13.35
CA PRO A 620 8.64 13.37 -13.34
C PRO A 620 7.63 12.28 -13.70
N GLY A 621 6.48 12.28 -13.00
CA GLY A 621 5.42 11.28 -13.17
C GLY A 621 4.08 11.87 -13.59
N PHE A 622 3.40 11.20 -14.52
CA PHE A 622 2.02 11.48 -14.91
C PHE A 622 1.16 10.24 -14.60
N LEU A 623 0.26 10.37 -13.64
CA LEU A 623 -0.47 9.24 -13.05
C LEU A 623 -1.94 9.34 -13.44
N SER A 624 -2.38 8.50 -14.38
CA SER A 624 -3.80 8.40 -14.72
C SER A 624 -4.50 7.41 -13.80
N VAL A 625 -5.59 7.87 -13.18
CA VAL A 625 -6.44 7.13 -12.22
C VAL A 625 -5.66 6.33 -11.16
N PRO A 626 -4.72 6.95 -10.41
CA PRO A 626 -4.08 6.32 -9.27
C PRO A 626 -5.08 6.09 -8.13
N GLY A 627 -4.70 5.21 -7.20
CA GLY A 627 -5.44 5.01 -5.95
C GLY A 627 -4.50 4.62 -4.81
N ALA A 628 -4.98 4.80 -3.59
CA ALA A 628 -4.34 4.34 -2.37
C ALA A 628 -5.36 3.56 -1.52
N ARG A 629 -4.95 3.02 -0.38
CA ARG A 629 -5.72 2.04 0.40
C ARG A 629 -6.06 0.81 -0.44
N LEU A 630 -5.02 0.10 -0.86
CA LEU A 630 -5.11 -1.01 -1.81
C LEU A 630 -6.19 -2.07 -1.48
N ALA A 631 -6.36 -2.43 -0.20
CA ALA A 631 -7.40 -3.38 0.18
C ALA A 631 -8.80 -2.74 0.09
N PHE A 632 -8.93 -1.44 0.36
CA PHE A 632 -10.19 -0.72 0.26
C PHE A 632 -10.58 -0.36 -1.17
N ILE A 633 -9.62 -0.26 -2.10
CA ILE A 633 -9.94 -0.29 -3.53
C ILE A 633 -10.72 -1.57 -3.87
N LEU A 634 -10.26 -2.74 -3.41
CA LEU A 634 -10.96 -4.01 -3.66
C LEU A 634 -12.28 -4.13 -2.89
N HIS A 635 -12.38 -3.49 -1.71
CA HIS A 635 -13.60 -3.44 -0.89
C HIS A 635 -14.69 -2.59 -1.56
N ASP A 636 -14.35 -1.37 -1.96
CA ASP A 636 -15.29 -0.32 -2.35
C ASP A 636 -15.53 -0.25 -3.86
N SER A 637 -14.68 -0.88 -4.68
CA SER A 637 -14.77 -0.87 -6.15
C SER A 637 -16.05 -1.55 -6.65
N PRO A 638 -16.92 -0.82 -7.38
CA PRO A 638 -18.08 -1.42 -8.04
C PRO A 638 -17.73 -2.54 -9.02
N ALA A 639 -16.58 -2.45 -9.70
CA ALA A 639 -16.11 -3.45 -10.65
C ALA A 639 -15.63 -4.74 -9.97
N PHE A 640 -15.04 -4.65 -8.77
CA PHE A 640 -14.46 -5.81 -8.08
C PHE A 640 -15.36 -6.43 -7.01
N GLN A 641 -16.24 -5.63 -6.38
CA GLN A 641 -16.99 -6.05 -5.19
C GLN A 641 -17.69 -7.39 -5.35
N SER A 642 -18.29 -7.70 -6.51
CA SER A 642 -19.02 -8.97 -6.70
C SER A 642 -18.08 -10.18 -6.64
N ALA A 643 -16.91 -10.10 -7.28
CA ALA A 643 -15.93 -11.19 -7.29
C ALA A 643 -15.26 -11.32 -5.92
N VAL A 644 -14.89 -10.20 -5.31
CA VAL A 644 -14.29 -10.13 -3.96
C VAL A 644 -15.24 -10.75 -2.93
N ASN A 645 -16.49 -10.29 -2.89
CA ASN A 645 -17.50 -10.75 -1.96
C ASN A 645 -17.81 -12.25 -2.13
N SER A 646 -18.00 -12.69 -3.37
CA SER A 646 -18.29 -14.10 -3.68
C SER A 646 -17.18 -15.04 -3.22
N GLY A 647 -15.93 -14.70 -3.51
CA GLY A 647 -14.83 -15.58 -3.15
C GLY A 647 -14.37 -15.47 -1.69
N LEU A 648 -14.53 -14.31 -1.04
CA LEU A 648 -14.41 -14.23 0.42
C LEU A 648 -15.50 -15.07 1.10
N ALA A 649 -16.75 -14.99 0.64
CA ALA A 649 -17.84 -15.80 1.18
C ALA A 649 -17.58 -17.32 1.02
N SER A 650 -17.03 -17.73 -0.13
CA SER A 650 -16.63 -19.11 -0.40
C SER A 650 -15.49 -19.59 0.53
N ASN A 651 -14.69 -18.67 1.07
CA ASN A 651 -13.67 -18.93 2.07
C ASN A 651 -14.15 -18.71 3.51
N GLY A 652 -15.47 -18.59 3.72
CA GLY A 652 -16.08 -18.45 5.05
C GLY A 652 -16.04 -17.03 5.63
N VAL A 653 -15.86 -16.03 4.77
CA VAL A 653 -15.80 -14.60 5.12
C VAL A 653 -16.95 -13.86 4.39
N PRO A 654 -18.21 -14.05 4.83
CA PRO A 654 -19.36 -13.46 4.14
C PRO A 654 -19.38 -11.93 4.29
N THR A 655 -19.78 -11.23 3.23
CA THR A 655 -19.89 -9.75 3.21
C THR A 655 -20.74 -9.22 4.35
N GLY A 656 -20.30 -8.11 4.95
CA GLY A 656 -20.98 -7.47 6.07
C GLY A 656 -20.85 -8.20 7.41
N SER A 657 -20.13 -9.33 7.48
CA SER A 657 -19.82 -9.99 8.75
C SER A 657 -18.61 -9.35 9.46
N PRO A 658 -18.46 -9.55 10.78
CA PRO A 658 -17.25 -9.13 11.49
C PRO A 658 -15.96 -9.69 10.89
N ALA A 659 -15.99 -10.93 10.40
CA ALA A 659 -14.82 -11.54 9.75
C ALA A 659 -14.42 -10.80 8.47
N TYR A 660 -15.41 -10.29 7.72
CA TYR A 660 -15.17 -9.49 6.52
C TYR A 660 -14.53 -8.15 6.87
N ASN A 661 -15.08 -7.45 7.85
CA ASN A 661 -14.54 -6.16 8.28
C ASN A 661 -13.13 -6.30 8.86
N GLN A 662 -12.87 -7.35 9.64
CA GLN A 662 -11.54 -7.65 10.17
C GLN A 662 -10.54 -8.09 9.08
N PHE A 663 -11.01 -8.81 8.05
CA PHE A 663 -10.19 -9.19 6.90
C PHE A 663 -9.61 -7.94 6.23
N PHE A 664 -10.42 -6.90 5.95
CA PHE A 664 -9.93 -5.69 5.29
C PHE A 664 -9.00 -4.83 6.17
N VAL A 665 -9.19 -4.83 7.49
CA VAL A 665 -8.23 -4.21 8.43
C VAL A 665 -6.86 -4.88 8.31
N ALA A 666 -6.82 -6.21 8.34
CA ALA A 666 -5.59 -6.98 8.24
C ALA A 666 -4.96 -6.87 6.84
N ALA A 667 -5.76 -7.03 5.78
CA ALA A 667 -5.31 -6.94 4.40
C ALA A 667 -4.69 -5.58 4.09
N GLN A 668 -5.32 -4.47 4.52
CA GLN A 668 -4.74 -3.14 4.36
C GLN A 668 -3.46 -2.99 5.19
N SER A 669 -3.45 -3.49 6.43
CA SER A 669 -2.24 -3.43 7.28
C SER A 669 -1.05 -4.17 6.67
N ILE A 670 -1.28 -5.28 5.95
CA ILE A 670 -0.25 -6.04 5.24
C ILE A 670 0.20 -5.30 3.97
N ALA A 671 -0.76 -4.78 3.20
CA ALA A 671 -0.50 -4.07 1.95
C ALA A 671 0.20 -2.72 2.17
N ASP A 672 0.09 -2.12 3.36
CA ASP A 672 0.42 -0.72 3.61
C ASP A 672 1.84 -0.29 3.28
N SER A 673 2.83 -1.17 3.41
CA SER A 673 4.18 -0.81 2.98
C SER A 673 4.32 -0.71 1.47
N ALA A 674 3.42 -1.30 0.68
CA ALA A 674 3.34 -1.16 -0.77
C ALA A 674 2.21 -0.20 -1.19
N ASP A 675 1.56 0.46 -0.23
CA ASP A 675 0.47 1.38 -0.54
C ASP A 675 1.01 2.72 -1.05
N PRO A 676 0.50 3.23 -2.18
CA PRO A 676 0.91 4.51 -2.75
C PRO A 676 0.88 5.67 -1.74
N ALA A 677 -0.09 5.73 -0.82
CA ALA A 677 -0.14 6.81 0.17
C ALA A 677 1.02 6.76 1.18
N SER A 678 1.50 5.56 1.50
CA SER A 678 2.67 5.36 2.39
C SER A 678 3.96 5.88 1.75
N MET A 679 4.09 5.80 0.42
CA MET A 679 5.21 6.33 -0.36
C MET A 679 5.30 7.86 -0.33
N LEU A 680 4.21 8.52 0.02
CA LEU A 680 4.15 9.98 0.10
C LEU A 680 4.68 10.51 1.45
N THR A 681 4.91 9.63 2.43
CA THR A 681 5.51 9.99 3.72
C THR A 681 6.92 10.54 3.51
N PRO A 682 7.26 11.72 4.09
CA PRO A 682 8.64 12.21 4.10
C PRO A 682 9.58 11.23 4.80
N LEU A 683 10.83 11.20 4.34
CA LEU A 683 11.87 10.42 5.02
C LEU A 683 12.25 11.08 6.36
N PRO A 684 12.80 10.32 7.33
CA PRO A 684 13.35 10.90 8.54
C PRO A 684 14.29 12.07 8.24
N GLY A 685 14.05 13.23 8.85
CA GLY A 685 14.84 14.45 8.66
C GLY A 685 14.50 15.25 7.39
N GLN A 686 13.56 14.80 6.56
CA GLN A 686 13.08 15.53 5.38
C GLN A 686 11.74 16.21 5.67
N THR A 687 11.55 17.40 5.11
CA THR A 687 10.32 18.19 5.28
C THR A 687 9.28 17.94 4.19
N SER A 688 9.66 17.32 3.06
CA SER A 688 8.80 17.16 1.90
C SER A 688 8.71 15.71 1.45
N SER A 689 7.56 15.37 0.86
CA SER A 689 7.30 14.08 0.23
C SER A 689 8.37 13.75 -0.81
N ARG A 690 8.65 12.46 -0.99
CA ARG A 690 9.55 11.97 -2.04
C ARG A 690 9.09 12.35 -3.45
N LEU A 691 7.78 12.60 -3.65
CA LEU A 691 7.17 12.93 -4.94
C LEU A 691 6.88 14.44 -5.12
N ALA A 692 7.24 15.27 -4.14
CA ALA A 692 6.94 16.70 -4.16
C ALA A 692 7.56 17.38 -5.41
N GLY A 693 6.75 18.22 -6.07
CA GLY A 693 7.17 19.09 -7.17
C GLY A 693 7.30 18.42 -8.54
N ARG A 694 6.85 17.16 -8.70
CA ARG A 694 7.14 16.40 -9.93
C ARG A 694 6.05 15.43 -10.39
N VAL A 695 4.83 15.54 -9.88
CA VAL A 695 3.73 14.63 -10.23
C VAL A 695 2.46 15.34 -10.66
N ALA A 696 1.83 14.81 -11.70
CA ALA A 696 0.50 15.19 -12.15
C ALA A 696 -0.43 13.97 -12.11
N MET A 697 -1.69 14.17 -11.75
CA MET A 697 -2.70 13.11 -11.61
C MET A 697 -3.92 13.38 -12.49
N GLN A 698 -4.49 12.33 -13.10
CA GLN A 698 -5.83 12.38 -13.70
C GLN A 698 -6.81 11.53 -12.89
N GLU A 699 -8.02 12.03 -12.70
CA GLU A 699 -9.12 11.38 -12.01
C GLU A 699 -10.31 11.22 -12.96
N ALA A 700 -10.84 10.00 -13.08
CA ALA A 700 -12.15 9.75 -13.68
C ALA A 700 -13.24 9.94 -12.62
N VAL A 701 -14.12 10.91 -12.79
CA VAL A 701 -15.28 11.10 -11.92
C VAL A 701 -16.25 9.94 -12.15
N GLY A 702 -16.64 9.27 -11.06
CA GLY A 702 -17.53 8.10 -11.10
C GLY A 702 -16.82 6.82 -11.54
N ASP A 703 -15.49 6.77 -11.42
CA ASP A 703 -14.69 5.59 -11.75
C ASP A 703 -15.20 4.34 -10.99
N LEU A 704 -15.48 3.30 -11.76
CA LEU A 704 -16.04 2.04 -11.26
C LEU A 704 -14.96 1.07 -10.76
N VAL A 705 -13.68 1.36 -11.01
CA VAL A 705 -12.56 0.47 -10.68
C VAL A 705 -11.78 1.01 -9.50
N ILE A 706 -11.34 2.27 -9.59
CA ILE A 706 -10.66 2.97 -8.49
C ILE A 706 -11.63 4.03 -8.00
N PRO A 707 -12.39 3.80 -6.91
CA PRO A 707 -13.36 4.79 -6.49
C PRO A 707 -12.67 6.11 -6.14
N ASN A 708 -13.39 7.21 -6.39
CA ASN A 708 -12.84 8.56 -6.20
C ASN A 708 -12.34 8.78 -4.77
N ALA A 709 -12.91 8.13 -3.75
CA ALA A 709 -12.46 8.26 -2.37
C ALA A 709 -11.00 7.80 -2.18
N GLU A 710 -10.59 6.72 -2.82
CA GLU A 710 -9.24 6.12 -2.75
C GLU A 710 -8.23 6.93 -3.58
N GLY A 711 -8.63 7.43 -4.75
CA GLY A 711 -7.81 8.37 -5.53
C GLY A 711 -7.61 9.71 -4.81
N ASN A 712 -8.67 10.22 -4.18
CA ASN A 712 -8.63 11.43 -3.37
C ASN A 712 -7.77 11.25 -2.12
N TYR A 713 -7.80 10.07 -1.49
CA TYR A 713 -6.91 9.77 -0.36
C TYR A 713 -5.43 9.78 -0.77
N TRP A 714 -5.09 9.26 -1.95
CA TRP A 714 -3.73 9.37 -2.50
C TRP A 714 -3.31 10.83 -2.64
N ALA A 715 -4.12 11.66 -3.29
CA ALA A 715 -3.82 13.08 -3.49
C ALA A 715 -3.71 13.85 -2.15
N ASN A 716 -4.64 13.61 -1.22
CA ASN A 716 -4.63 14.20 0.11
C ASN A 716 -3.37 13.83 0.93
N SER A 717 -2.81 12.65 0.68
CA SER A 717 -1.62 12.17 1.40
C SER A 717 -0.34 12.95 1.05
N LEU A 718 -0.32 13.68 -0.08
CA LEU A 718 0.78 14.58 -0.48
C LEU A 718 0.82 15.87 0.34
N GLY A 719 -0.30 16.41 0.83
CA GLY A 719 -0.31 17.71 1.52
C GLY A 719 -1.00 17.77 2.87
N GLY A 720 -1.85 16.80 3.23
CA GLY A 720 -2.66 16.84 4.46
C GLY A 720 -1.92 16.55 5.78
N ARG A 721 -0.58 16.40 5.78
CA ARG A 721 0.18 15.97 6.97
C ARG A 721 0.65 17.10 7.89
N LYS A 722 0.36 18.37 7.59
CA LYS A 722 0.76 19.54 8.40
C LYS A 722 0.50 19.36 9.91
N PRO A 723 -0.64 18.81 10.38
CA PRO A 723 -0.87 18.63 11.81
C PRO A 723 -0.03 17.51 12.45
N GLN A 724 0.46 16.54 11.67
CA GLN A 724 1.32 15.44 12.13
C GLN A 724 2.80 15.80 12.18
N VAL A 725 3.29 16.64 11.26
CA VAL A 725 4.73 16.91 11.09
C VAL A 725 5.10 18.40 11.18
N GLY A 726 4.15 19.28 11.52
CA GLY A 726 4.42 20.70 11.78
C GLY A 726 4.66 21.57 10.55
N GLY A 727 4.47 21.07 9.32
CA GLY A 727 4.72 21.81 8.08
C GLY A 727 4.08 21.21 6.83
N ASP A 728 4.06 21.96 5.72
CA ASP A 728 3.59 21.49 4.41
C ASP A 728 4.60 20.50 3.81
N VAL A 729 4.16 19.25 3.60
CA VAL A 729 4.99 18.20 3.01
C VAL A 729 4.85 18.08 1.50
N SER A 730 3.96 18.87 0.90
CA SER A 730 3.61 18.76 -0.51
C SER A 730 4.61 19.44 -1.45
N GLY A 731 5.47 20.30 -0.91
CA GLY A 731 6.50 21.03 -1.65
C GLY A 731 5.93 21.83 -2.81
N GLY A 732 4.84 22.57 -2.58
CA GLY A 732 4.20 23.36 -3.63
C GLY A 732 3.04 22.67 -4.34
N PHE A 733 2.49 21.55 -3.83
CA PHE A 733 1.21 20.99 -4.33
C PHE A 733 0.10 21.90 -3.77
N SER A 734 0.32 23.21 -3.87
CA SER A 734 -0.25 24.25 -3.04
C SER A 734 -1.39 24.95 -3.75
N GLN A 735 -2.05 24.29 -4.70
CA GLN A 735 -3.47 24.57 -4.86
C GLN A 735 -4.26 24.04 -3.65
N ILE A 736 -3.71 23.12 -2.83
CA ILE A 736 -4.31 22.74 -1.54
C ILE A 736 -4.37 24.02 -0.70
N LEU A 737 -5.57 24.59 -0.52
CA LEU A 737 -5.78 25.77 0.32
C LEU A 737 -5.24 25.49 1.73
N ASN A 738 -4.48 26.44 2.27
CA ASN A 738 -4.01 26.42 3.66
C ASN A 738 -4.52 27.66 4.41
N ASP A 739 -4.84 27.40 5.68
CA ASP A 739 -5.19 28.29 6.80
C ASP A 739 -6.65 28.81 6.88
N GLY A 740 -7.52 27.97 7.47
CA GLY A 740 -8.73 28.41 8.18
C GLY A 740 -9.99 27.54 8.04
N ASP A 741 -10.09 26.68 7.02
CA ASP A 741 -11.38 26.13 6.59
C ASP A 741 -11.73 24.72 7.12
N THR A 742 -13.02 24.50 7.39
CA THR A 742 -13.63 23.21 7.73
C THR A 742 -13.76 22.29 6.51
N ALA A 743 -13.09 21.13 6.60
CA ALA A 743 -13.03 19.96 5.71
C ALA A 743 -11.90 19.96 4.65
N PRO A 744 -11.18 18.83 4.43
CA PRO A 744 -10.05 18.75 3.52
C PRO A 744 -10.57 18.76 2.09
N ALA A 745 -10.61 19.94 1.52
CA ALA A 745 -10.93 20.13 0.12
C ALA A 745 -9.64 20.05 -0.70
N LEU A 746 -9.58 19.01 -1.52
CA LEU A 746 -8.56 18.88 -2.55
C LEU A 746 -8.57 20.11 -3.46
N PRO A 747 -7.39 20.55 -3.93
CA PRO A 747 -7.36 21.42 -5.08
C PRO A 747 -7.79 20.70 -6.33
N PHE A 748 -8.80 21.27 -6.96
CA PHE A 748 -9.24 20.90 -8.27
C PHE A 748 -8.79 21.98 -9.26
N MET A 749 -8.08 21.60 -10.32
CA MET A 749 -8.10 22.40 -11.54
C MET A 749 -9.34 21.97 -12.33
N PHE A 750 -10.43 22.73 -12.16
CA PHE A 750 -11.64 22.55 -12.96
C PHE A 750 -11.51 23.24 -14.30
N GLY A 751 -11.89 22.53 -15.36
CA GLY A 751 -12.39 23.14 -16.58
C GLY A 751 -13.66 23.93 -16.26
N GLY A 752 -13.71 25.18 -16.73
CA GLY A 752 -14.92 26.01 -16.80
C GLY A 752 -15.73 25.75 -18.07
N ASN A 753 -17.00 26.13 -18.06
CA ASN A 753 -18.04 25.78 -19.03
C ASN A 753 -18.10 26.72 -20.29
N PRO A 754 -18.82 26.43 -21.40
CA PRO A 754 -18.24 25.70 -22.52
C PRO A 754 -18.77 26.14 -23.92
N GLY A 755 -18.24 25.52 -24.97
CA GLY A 755 -19.08 25.19 -26.13
C GLY A 755 -19.98 23.96 -25.92
N ASP A 756 -19.58 23.00 -25.04
CA ASP A 756 -20.47 22.04 -24.34
C ASP A 756 -19.77 21.26 -23.19
N TYR A 757 -20.02 21.65 -21.93
CA TYR A 757 -19.68 21.03 -20.64
C TYR A 757 -20.80 21.33 -19.60
N THR A 758 -22.04 21.70 -20.01
CA THR A 758 -22.98 22.65 -19.33
C THR A 758 -23.44 22.37 -17.88
N THR A 759 -22.94 21.35 -17.18
CA THR A 759 -22.97 21.27 -15.70
C THR A 759 -21.72 20.62 -15.11
N ILE A 760 -20.69 21.43 -14.89
CA ILE A 760 -19.59 21.19 -13.92
C ILE A 760 -20.16 21.36 -12.51
N LYS A 761 -19.80 20.49 -11.56
CA LYS A 761 -20.21 20.65 -10.15
C LYS A 761 -19.15 21.36 -9.31
N ALA A 762 -19.66 21.98 -8.26
CA ALA A 762 -19.09 23.02 -7.43
C ALA A 762 -17.59 22.84 -7.13
N ALA A 763 -16.86 23.91 -7.40
CA ALA A 763 -15.64 24.23 -6.69
C ALA A 763 -15.82 23.94 -5.20
N VAL A 764 -14.86 23.24 -4.60
CA VAL A 764 -14.47 23.73 -3.29
C VAL A 764 -13.68 25.01 -3.55
N ALA A 765 -13.95 26.06 -2.77
CA ALA A 765 -13.55 27.45 -3.01
C ALA A 765 -12.33 27.61 -3.93
N ALA A 766 -12.49 28.38 -5.00
CA ALA A 766 -11.48 28.58 -6.02
C ALA A 766 -10.08 28.79 -5.40
N ALA A 767 -9.13 27.93 -5.73
CA ALA A 767 -7.74 28.27 -5.56
C ALA A 767 -7.47 29.45 -6.50
N VAL A 768 -7.35 30.66 -5.94
CA VAL A 768 -6.82 31.81 -6.65
C VAL A 768 -5.46 31.36 -7.21
N PRO A 769 -5.21 31.45 -8.54
CA PRO A 769 -3.90 31.16 -9.08
C PRO A 769 -2.87 31.97 -8.28
N PRO A 770 -1.86 31.35 -7.66
CA PRO A 770 -0.79 32.13 -7.08
C PRO A 770 -0.28 33.05 -8.19
N THR A 771 -0.16 34.34 -7.89
CA THR A 771 0.27 35.38 -8.83
C THR A 771 1.76 35.23 -9.23
N GLY A 772 2.29 34.01 -9.25
CA GLY A 772 3.66 33.66 -9.61
C GLY A 772 3.75 32.26 -10.23
N THR A 773 4.30 32.21 -11.45
CA THR A 773 4.87 31.06 -12.19
C THR A 773 4.00 29.80 -12.37
N THR A 774 3.96 29.28 -13.61
CA THR A 774 3.19 28.09 -14.03
C THR A 774 3.33 26.90 -13.07
N PRO A 775 2.22 26.26 -12.62
CA PRO A 775 2.27 25.16 -11.65
C PRO A 775 2.97 23.92 -12.22
N VAL A 776 3.66 23.18 -11.35
CA VAL A 776 4.46 21.99 -11.71
C VAL A 776 3.90 20.67 -11.14
N GLN A 777 2.69 20.67 -10.57
CA GLN A 777 2.00 19.49 -10.01
C GLN A 777 0.51 19.77 -9.74
N GLY A 778 -0.36 18.75 -9.75
CA GLY A 778 -1.82 18.92 -9.63
C GLY A 778 -2.69 17.73 -10.07
N VAL A 779 -4.02 17.87 -9.92
CA VAL A 779 -5.04 16.86 -10.26
C VAL A 779 -5.98 17.40 -11.36
N PHE A 780 -6.22 16.59 -12.39
CA PHE A 780 -7.16 16.86 -13.48
C PHE A 780 -8.36 15.92 -13.39
N GLN A 781 -9.58 16.46 -13.48
CA GLN A 781 -10.80 15.64 -13.45
C GLN A 781 -11.46 15.51 -14.81
N PHE A 782 -11.96 14.31 -15.09
CA PHE A 782 -12.66 13.95 -16.31
C PHE A 782 -14.03 13.36 -16.00
N GLY A 783 -15.03 13.69 -16.81
CA GLY A 783 -16.41 13.22 -16.62
C GLY A 783 -17.17 13.97 -15.51
N THR A 784 -18.39 13.48 -15.23
CA THR A 784 -19.27 13.99 -14.17
C THR A 784 -20.03 12.82 -13.53
N ALA A 785 -20.67 13.02 -12.37
CA ALA A 785 -21.52 11.98 -11.78
C ALA A 785 -22.69 11.55 -12.70
N ALA A 786 -23.15 12.43 -13.61
CA ALA A 786 -24.22 12.14 -14.57
C ALA A 786 -23.70 11.51 -15.88
N SER A 787 -22.42 11.71 -16.19
CA SER A 787 -21.73 11.14 -17.34
C SER A 787 -20.30 10.79 -16.92
N PRO A 788 -20.11 9.65 -16.23
CA PRO A 788 -18.80 9.25 -15.72
C PRO A 788 -17.77 9.12 -16.82
N ALA A 789 -16.51 9.44 -16.52
CA ALA A 789 -15.40 9.09 -17.40
C ALA A 789 -15.05 7.61 -17.21
N ALA A 790 -14.62 6.96 -18.28
CA ALA A 790 -14.14 5.58 -18.17
C ALA A 790 -12.85 5.52 -17.34
N HIS A 791 -12.67 4.42 -16.59
CA HIS A 791 -11.44 4.16 -15.86
C HIS A 791 -10.19 4.24 -16.76
N GLY A 792 -10.33 3.74 -18.00
CA GLY A 792 -9.29 3.73 -19.02
C GLY A 792 -8.99 5.07 -19.68
N LEU A 793 -9.49 6.21 -19.18
CA LEU A 793 -9.59 7.49 -19.92
C LEU A 793 -8.32 7.94 -20.68
N LEU A 794 -7.12 7.61 -20.21
CA LEU A 794 -5.87 7.95 -20.92
C LEU A 794 -5.73 7.22 -22.26
N LEU A 795 -6.31 6.02 -22.35
CA LEU A 795 -6.13 5.07 -23.45
C LEU A 795 -7.45 4.82 -24.20
N GLN A 796 -8.57 4.76 -23.48
CA GLN A 796 -9.89 4.46 -24.01
C GLN A 796 -11.02 4.99 -23.10
N ASP A 797 -12.00 5.65 -23.71
CA ASP A 797 -13.30 5.97 -23.13
C ASP A 797 -14.35 5.76 -24.23
N THR A 798 -15.02 4.61 -24.22
CA THR A 798 -16.01 4.26 -25.25
C THR A 798 -17.29 5.07 -25.15
N THR A 799 -17.62 5.52 -23.94
CA THR A 799 -18.84 6.27 -23.66
C THR A 799 -18.66 7.74 -24.03
N THR A 800 -17.48 8.30 -23.74
CA THR A 800 -17.15 9.70 -23.99
C THR A 800 -15.75 9.83 -24.62
N PRO A 801 -15.57 9.47 -25.92
CA PRO A 801 -14.25 9.43 -26.57
C PRO A 801 -13.45 10.74 -26.53
N VAL A 802 -14.13 11.88 -26.38
CA VAL A 802 -13.48 13.19 -26.21
C VAL A 802 -12.64 13.28 -24.93
N ASN A 803 -12.94 12.48 -23.89
CA ASN A 803 -12.13 12.42 -22.68
C ASN A 803 -10.71 11.94 -22.98
N VAL A 804 -10.55 10.96 -23.88
CA VAL A 804 -9.25 10.43 -24.27
C VAL A 804 -8.37 11.50 -24.92
N VAL A 805 -8.94 12.24 -25.87
CA VAL A 805 -8.24 13.34 -26.56
C VAL A 805 -7.72 14.37 -25.56
N ARG A 806 -8.56 14.76 -24.60
CA ARG A 806 -8.24 15.75 -23.58
C ARG A 806 -7.22 15.22 -22.57
N ALA A 807 -7.34 13.97 -22.17
CA ALA A 807 -6.41 13.33 -21.27
C ALA A 807 -5.01 13.21 -21.86
N GLN A 808 -4.93 12.81 -23.13
CA GLN A 808 -3.68 12.73 -23.86
C GLN A 808 -3.09 14.11 -24.17
N ALA A 809 -3.92 15.13 -24.42
CA ALA A 809 -3.44 16.52 -24.57
C ALA A 809 -2.73 17.02 -23.29
N GLN A 810 -3.32 16.77 -22.12
CA GLN A 810 -2.70 17.11 -20.84
C GLN A 810 -1.39 16.36 -20.61
N MET A 811 -1.38 15.06 -20.92
CA MET A 811 -0.17 14.24 -20.85
C MET A 811 0.92 14.82 -21.77
N ALA A 812 0.61 15.09 -23.04
CA ALA A 812 1.55 15.65 -24.00
C ALA A 812 2.14 16.99 -23.52
N PHE A 813 1.29 17.86 -22.97
CA PHE A 813 1.73 19.14 -22.43
C PHE A 813 2.67 18.97 -21.23
N TRP A 814 2.32 18.08 -20.29
CA TRP A 814 3.19 17.74 -19.16
C TRP A 814 4.53 17.16 -19.61
N LEU A 815 4.51 16.29 -20.62
CA LEU A 815 5.72 15.72 -21.24
C LEU A 815 6.56 16.82 -21.89
N ALA A 816 5.99 17.74 -22.64
CA ALA A 816 6.75 18.79 -23.31
C ALA A 816 7.30 19.86 -22.35
N THR A 817 6.56 20.22 -21.30
CA THR A 817 6.87 21.42 -20.49
C THR A 817 7.29 21.13 -19.06
N GLY A 818 6.94 19.96 -18.51
CA GLY A 818 7.05 19.69 -17.07
C GLY A 818 6.12 20.56 -16.21
N ALA A 819 5.17 21.25 -16.84
CA ALA A 819 4.22 22.12 -16.21
C ALA A 819 2.80 21.62 -16.43
N ILE A 820 1.89 22.14 -15.61
CA ILE A 820 0.46 21.91 -15.70
C ILE A 820 -0.21 23.14 -16.29
N ALA A 821 -1.12 22.91 -17.24
CA ALA A 821 -1.95 23.94 -17.84
C ALA A 821 -3.43 23.55 -17.76
N ASP A 822 -4.29 24.58 -17.76
CA ASP A 822 -5.72 24.40 -17.94
C ASP A 822 -6.00 23.86 -19.36
N GLY A 823 -6.72 22.74 -19.44
CA GLY A 823 -7.03 22.04 -20.68
C GLY A 823 -7.79 22.88 -21.72
N HIS A 824 -8.40 23.99 -21.34
CA HIS A 824 -9.01 24.95 -22.28
C HIS A 824 -7.97 25.77 -23.07
N THR A 825 -6.81 26.05 -22.48
CA THR A 825 -5.74 26.88 -23.09
C THR A 825 -4.80 26.10 -24.02
N LEU A 826 -4.91 24.77 -24.04
CA LEU A 826 -4.07 23.88 -24.86
C LEU A 826 -4.50 23.81 -26.33
N SER A 827 -5.64 24.44 -26.70
CA SER A 827 -6.12 24.51 -28.08
C SER A 827 -5.19 25.37 -28.94
N GLY A 828 -4.11 24.76 -29.45
CA GLY A 828 -3.12 25.39 -30.34
C GLY A 828 -1.65 25.23 -29.94
N GLN A 829 -1.33 24.70 -28.76
CA GLN A 829 0.08 24.53 -28.32
C GLN A 829 0.66 23.15 -28.66
N LEU A 830 -0.19 22.10 -28.66
CA LEU A 830 0.12 20.76 -29.14
C LEU A 830 -1.17 20.19 -29.76
N ALA A 831 -1.12 19.68 -30.99
CA ALA A 831 -2.28 19.05 -31.60
C ALA A 831 -2.44 17.64 -31.00
N PRO A 832 -3.50 17.35 -30.23
CA PRO A 832 -3.69 16.00 -29.70
C PRO A 832 -3.93 15.03 -30.86
N SER A 833 -3.51 13.78 -30.70
CA SER A 833 -4.00 12.72 -31.56
C SER A 833 -5.53 12.63 -31.40
N GLY A 834 -6.26 12.46 -32.51
CA GLY A 834 -7.73 12.45 -32.50
C GLY A 834 -8.32 11.34 -31.62
N PRO A 835 -9.66 11.30 -31.43
CA PRO A 835 -10.29 10.28 -30.60
C PRO A 835 -9.95 8.88 -31.08
N LEU A 836 -9.43 8.05 -30.17
CA LEU A 836 -9.05 6.66 -30.45
C LEU A 836 -10.31 5.80 -30.66
N SER A 837 -10.66 5.50 -31.91
CA SER A 837 -11.58 4.39 -32.21
C SER A 837 -10.78 3.09 -32.37
N LEU A 838 -10.94 2.16 -31.43
CA LEU A 838 -10.09 0.97 -31.26
C LEU A 838 -10.75 -0.31 -31.81
N PRO A 839 -10.07 -1.11 -32.65
CA PRO A 839 -10.38 -2.51 -32.90
C PRO A 839 -9.55 -3.38 -31.92
N GLY A 840 -10.23 -4.25 -31.17
CA GLY A 840 -9.62 -5.16 -30.19
C GLY A 840 -10.00 -4.81 -28.76
N ALA A 841 -11.16 -5.29 -28.31
CA ALA A 841 -11.69 -5.15 -26.95
C ALA A 841 -10.78 -5.77 -25.87
N GLU A 842 -9.70 -6.46 -26.26
CA GLU A 842 -8.80 -7.15 -25.34
C GLU A 842 -7.61 -6.29 -24.93
N LEU A 843 -7.15 -5.33 -25.73
CA LEU A 843 -5.91 -4.60 -25.41
C LEU A 843 -6.09 -3.59 -24.28
N PHE A 844 -7.29 -3.06 -24.08
CA PHE A 844 -7.59 -2.05 -23.09
C PHE A 844 -8.86 -2.43 -22.35
N GLY A 845 -8.82 -2.40 -21.02
CA GLY A 845 -10.02 -2.52 -20.22
C GLY A 845 -9.87 -3.34 -18.92
N PRO A 846 -10.34 -2.81 -17.79
CA PRO A 846 -10.63 -3.58 -16.56
C PRO A 846 -11.93 -4.40 -16.68
N GLU A 847 -12.61 -4.36 -17.83
CA GLU A 847 -14.06 -4.59 -17.96
C GLU A 847 -14.48 -6.08 -17.89
N ASN A 848 -13.51 -7.00 -17.85
CA ASN A 848 -13.73 -8.44 -17.68
C ASN A 848 -12.91 -9.05 -16.54
N LEU A 849 -12.41 -8.23 -15.60
CA LEU A 849 -11.58 -8.70 -14.50
C LEU A 849 -12.36 -9.64 -13.58
N ARG A 850 -11.96 -10.91 -13.55
CA ARG A 850 -12.46 -11.90 -12.60
C ARG A 850 -11.37 -12.16 -11.58
N ILE A 851 -11.68 -11.98 -10.31
CA ILE A 851 -10.79 -12.40 -9.22
C ILE A 851 -11.11 -13.87 -8.92
N PHE A 852 -10.26 -14.77 -9.43
CA PHE A 852 -10.32 -16.19 -9.11
C PHE A 852 -9.68 -16.47 -7.75
N PHE A 853 -10.38 -17.25 -6.94
CA PHE A 853 -9.84 -17.82 -5.71
C PHE A 853 -9.32 -19.21 -6.08
N PRO A 854 -8.06 -19.56 -5.76
CA PRO A 854 -7.59 -20.91 -5.96
C PRO A 854 -8.52 -21.85 -5.20
N SER A 855 -9.04 -22.88 -5.86
CA SER A 855 -9.73 -23.96 -5.16
C SER A 855 -8.76 -24.56 -4.14
N ALA A 856 -9.22 -24.75 -2.89
CA ALA A 856 -8.46 -25.53 -1.93
C ALA A 856 -8.14 -26.90 -2.55
N GLN A 857 -6.86 -27.19 -2.79
CA GLN A 857 -6.41 -28.55 -3.08
C GLN A 857 -6.37 -29.36 -1.79
#